data_AF-A0A8H6PR08-F1
#
_entry.id   AF-A0A8H6PR08-F1
#
_cell.length_a   1.000
_cell.length_b   1.000
_cell.length_c   1.000
_cell.angle_alpha   90.00
_cell.angle_beta   90.00
_cell.angle_gamma   90.00
#
_symmetry.space_group_name_H-M   'P 1'
#
loop_
_entity.id
_entity.type
_entity.pdbx_description
1 polymer ?
#
loop_
_entity_poly.entity_id
_entity_poly.type
_entity_poly.pdbx_seq_one_letter_code
_entity_poly.pdbx_strand_id
1 'polypeptide(L)'
;MFAYLTLLSVLAVSALCQATPAIEKRSSPAPYSNFTHNPVYYPLKQAPLWRVCYARAIQVQDGSLLLTWEDYPYGENSSNLDTFKILRSVDGGASWSNFSHVADTQNGWGMRFQPDMYILKNNIGKYPAGTLLIAGVSTPLSLTGGVYIDLYTSSDMGKSWKFASHVAYGAGPETVTTGDKSIWEPFFLEYNGKLMVYFSDQRDPAHSQKLSLTSTTDLLTWSASTDVVAYSNANARPGMAVISYLPTIGQYMLSYEYCNPPSGSGCPAHYRLASNPTEFLTATDHTLTTTSGHTPGGSPYSVWYQYPGSTTDGAVILSTNSDTDLFVSRDNASTWTMVNVNQYTGQSRHLLLFNDNGEERLHLATAGFYGCSGSCYNYVSNGVTALEKGNLKVKVVISEDLVGPTQAMQLHDLQKQTKVIWPKGVLAPDPSSKTLSERGQLKNLMLVSALLRKPSNCMRVTMDLKEKDWEIARAVKNPDRVRELLSQGHKPDAFDLCEAALHGAQCAGAVEIVEILLATGVIDPNTRPDYADLTNVAEVEKDWASSDKSSSPPEIYKDPDEWYPLHLALTCSHYPTDRQVQKRNMTQMATALLQHGADPYAIFRQTVRIYNYWLRFPGEPQDDKPDKGGVYPLIAALSRIRAYWSKTEHLGTLESAIDDLLAAGADPMVRDPRGNTALHYLALSWPDDFSVRVDEQRRLCRLLLDRGIDPNARNLDGQSALKLYFTAFETSRYQNRQGYSWNVWQDMDEPYAKINEEVLEIFEKAGANLTAQDSEGQTLLHIVAGKRTLRMYDRLLLLLSKDLDPMVRNAKGETAIDVAMSLEPSGESFFATVLKDHVEGLNG
;
A
#
# COMPACT_ATOMS: atom_id res chain seq x y z
N MET A 1 -46.19 -48.47 -22.99
CA MET A 1 -46.73 -47.13 -22.73
C MET A 1 -46.55 -46.88 -21.24
N PHE A 2 -45.97 -45.74 -20.85
CA PHE A 2 -45.17 -45.53 -19.62
C PHE A 2 -43.81 -46.26 -19.61
N ALA A 3 -42.79 -45.56 -19.10
CA ALA A 3 -41.38 -45.93 -18.89
C ALA A 3 -40.31 -45.53 -19.96
N TYR A 4 -40.39 -44.33 -20.56
CA TYR A 4 -39.27 -43.70 -21.30
C TYR A 4 -39.38 -42.16 -21.34
N LEU A 5 -39.32 -41.48 -20.18
CA LEU A 5 -39.39 -40.00 -20.13
C LEU A 5 -38.70 -39.35 -18.91
N THR A 6 -37.73 -40.03 -18.29
CA THR A 6 -37.00 -39.55 -17.10
C THR A 6 -35.50 -39.81 -17.20
N LEU A 7 -34.87 -39.45 -18.33
CA LEU A 7 -33.40 -39.51 -18.48
C LEU A 7 -32.81 -38.44 -19.41
N LEU A 8 -33.41 -37.24 -19.45
CA LEU A 8 -32.99 -36.14 -20.34
C LEU A 8 -33.00 -34.75 -19.68
N SER A 9 -32.85 -34.70 -18.35
CA SER A 9 -32.95 -33.46 -17.55
C SER A 9 -31.77 -33.21 -16.60
N VAL A 10 -30.63 -33.88 -16.78
CA VAL A 10 -29.43 -33.77 -15.90
C VAL A 10 -28.15 -33.38 -16.68
N LEU A 11 -28.21 -33.21 -18.01
CA LEU A 11 -27.05 -32.92 -18.87
C LEU A 11 -27.14 -31.59 -19.65
N ALA A 12 -27.90 -30.61 -19.15
CA ALA A 12 -28.12 -29.33 -19.84
C ALA A 12 -28.11 -28.08 -18.91
N VAL A 13 -27.42 -28.13 -17.76
CA VAL A 13 -27.30 -26.98 -16.82
C VAL A 13 -25.84 -26.61 -16.51
N SER A 14 -24.86 -27.43 -16.88
CA SER A 14 -23.43 -27.22 -16.59
C SER A 14 -22.63 -26.47 -17.68
N ALA A 15 -23.30 -25.84 -18.65
CA ALA A 15 -22.66 -25.17 -19.80
C ALA A 15 -22.93 -23.65 -19.87
N LEU A 16 -23.32 -23.03 -18.75
CA LEU A 16 -23.29 -21.58 -18.54
C LEU A 16 -22.46 -21.25 -17.29
N CYS A 17 -21.26 -21.84 -17.21
CA CYS A 17 -20.20 -21.21 -16.43
C CYS A 17 -19.95 -19.84 -17.07
N GLN A 18 -20.37 -18.78 -16.37
CA GLN A 18 -19.99 -17.43 -16.71
C GLN A 18 -18.47 -17.42 -16.84
N ALA A 19 -17.96 -17.02 -18.01
CA ALA A 19 -16.56 -16.66 -18.12
C ALA A 19 -16.35 -15.50 -17.15
N THR A 20 -15.75 -15.78 -15.99
CA THR A 20 -15.18 -14.72 -15.17
C THR A 20 -14.26 -13.95 -16.09
N PRO A 21 -14.48 -12.64 -16.30
CA PRO A 21 -13.56 -11.85 -17.11
C PRO A 21 -12.17 -12.05 -16.52
N ALA A 22 -11.20 -12.33 -17.39
CA ALA A 22 -9.81 -12.31 -16.97
C ALA A 22 -9.56 -10.97 -16.30
N ILE A 23 -8.83 -10.98 -15.18
CA ILE A 23 -8.44 -9.73 -14.52
C ILE A 23 -7.45 -9.08 -15.48
N GLU A 24 -7.96 -8.16 -16.31
CA GLU A 24 -7.13 -7.24 -17.09
C GLU A 24 -6.20 -6.56 -16.09
N LYS A 25 -4.91 -6.81 -16.26
CA LYS A 25 -3.86 -6.22 -15.43
C LYS A 25 -3.80 -4.75 -15.79
N ARG A 26 -4.69 -3.94 -15.20
CA ARG A 26 -4.73 -2.48 -15.39
C ARG A 26 -3.32 -1.96 -15.16
N SER A 27 -2.73 -1.43 -16.23
CA SER A 27 -1.51 -0.64 -16.13
C SER A 27 -1.77 0.50 -15.15
N SER A 28 -0.80 0.75 -14.26
CA SER A 28 -0.82 1.97 -13.47
C SER A 28 -0.91 3.18 -14.42
N PRO A 29 -1.74 4.19 -14.13
CA PRO A 29 -1.83 5.37 -14.99
C PRO A 29 -0.46 6.01 -15.21
N ALA A 30 -0.28 6.66 -16.36
CA ALA A 30 0.94 7.43 -16.58
C ALA A 30 1.00 8.63 -15.61
N PRO A 31 2.18 9.00 -15.09
CA PRO A 31 2.38 10.25 -14.36
C PRO A 31 1.76 11.45 -15.06
N TYR A 32 1.08 12.31 -14.30
CA TYR A 32 0.50 13.57 -14.80
C TYR A 32 -0.42 13.37 -16.02
N SER A 33 -1.16 12.26 -16.04
CA SER A 33 -2.14 11.94 -17.09
C SER A 33 -3.58 12.04 -16.57
N ASN A 34 -4.54 11.92 -17.50
CA ASN A 34 -5.96 11.80 -17.17
C ASN A 34 -6.33 10.31 -17.12
N PHE A 35 -6.98 9.89 -16.05
CA PHE A 35 -7.35 8.50 -15.81
C PHE A 35 -8.52 8.43 -14.83
N THR A 36 -9.22 7.30 -14.80
CA THR A 36 -10.29 7.07 -13.83
C THR A 36 -10.21 5.66 -13.27
N HIS A 37 -10.95 5.40 -12.19
CA HIS A 37 -11.04 4.09 -11.55
C HIS A 37 -9.67 3.51 -11.11
N ASN A 38 -8.70 4.36 -10.78
CA ASN A 38 -7.37 3.92 -10.32
C ASN A 38 -7.48 3.41 -8.88
N PRO A 39 -7.20 2.14 -8.59
CA PRO A 39 -7.21 1.63 -7.22
C PRO A 39 -5.99 2.13 -6.45
N VAL A 40 -6.22 2.64 -5.24
CA VAL A 40 -5.19 3.29 -4.43
C VAL A 40 -4.88 2.51 -3.15
N TYR A 41 -5.91 2.03 -2.45
CA TYR A 41 -5.73 1.21 -1.24
C TYR A 41 -6.81 0.15 -1.12
N TYR A 42 -6.38 -1.11 -0.97
CA TYR A 42 -7.25 -2.25 -0.68
C TYR A 42 -7.15 -2.60 0.81
N PRO A 43 -8.24 -2.43 1.61
CA PRO A 43 -8.23 -2.81 3.02
C PRO A 43 -8.22 -4.33 3.20
N LEU A 44 -8.05 -4.77 4.45
CA LEU A 44 -8.16 -6.19 4.83
C LEU A 44 -9.56 -6.73 4.50
N LYS A 45 -9.65 -7.93 3.89
CA LYS A 45 -10.94 -8.52 3.49
C LYS A 45 -11.88 -8.74 4.68
N GLN A 46 -11.29 -9.07 5.82
CA GLN A 46 -11.92 -9.36 7.11
C GLN A 46 -12.15 -8.13 8.00
N ALA A 47 -11.84 -6.91 7.53
CA ALA A 47 -12.22 -5.68 8.23
C ALA A 47 -13.75 -5.70 8.49
N PRO A 48 -14.21 -5.51 9.74
CA PRO A 48 -15.55 -5.94 10.16
C PRO A 48 -16.68 -4.96 9.84
N LEU A 49 -16.35 -3.67 9.63
CA LEU A 49 -17.27 -2.69 9.08
C LEU A 49 -17.21 -2.71 7.54
N TRP A 50 -17.69 -1.65 6.89
CA TRP A 50 -17.51 -1.37 5.45
C TRP A 50 -16.05 -1.17 5.01
N ARG A 51 -15.07 -1.51 5.85
CA ARG A 51 -13.61 -1.54 5.61
C ARG A 51 -12.94 -0.17 5.44
N VAL A 52 -13.42 0.64 4.50
CA VAL A 52 -13.00 2.03 4.30
C VAL A 52 -14.21 2.90 3.94
N CYS A 53 -14.13 4.20 4.23
CA CYS A 53 -15.07 5.20 3.72
C CYS A 53 -14.47 6.62 3.71
N TYR A 54 -15.25 7.59 3.22
CA TYR A 54 -14.99 9.03 3.41
C TYR A 54 -13.57 9.50 3.01
N ALA A 55 -13.22 9.38 1.73
CA ALA A 55 -11.92 9.84 1.24
C ALA A 55 -11.79 11.37 1.24
N ARG A 56 -10.58 11.90 1.48
CA ARG A 56 -10.20 13.31 1.34
C ARG A 56 -8.79 13.46 0.79
N ALA A 57 -8.59 14.43 -0.09
CA ALA A 57 -7.29 14.73 -0.70
C ALA A 57 -6.94 16.22 -0.67
N ILE A 58 -5.65 16.54 -0.60
CA ILE A 58 -5.14 17.92 -0.63
C ILE A 58 -3.80 17.98 -1.37
N GLN A 59 -3.52 19.08 -2.07
CA GLN A 59 -2.20 19.35 -2.64
C GLN A 59 -1.36 20.14 -1.62
N VAL A 60 -0.17 19.64 -1.28
CA VAL A 60 0.78 20.33 -0.39
C VAL A 60 1.81 21.15 -1.18
N GLN A 61 2.63 21.93 -0.48
CA GLN A 61 3.41 23.03 -1.05
C GLN A 61 4.51 22.62 -2.05
N ASP A 62 4.97 21.37 -2.01
CA ASP A 62 5.92 20.81 -2.98
C ASP A 62 5.23 20.27 -4.25
N GLY A 63 3.92 20.48 -4.39
CA GLY A 63 3.10 20.01 -5.51
C GLY A 63 2.56 18.59 -5.36
N SER A 64 3.03 17.82 -4.37
CA SER A 64 2.53 16.46 -4.11
C SER A 64 1.09 16.46 -3.59
N LEU A 65 0.36 15.37 -3.87
CA LEU A 65 -0.98 15.14 -3.34
C LEU A 65 -0.89 14.25 -2.11
N LEU A 66 -1.63 14.59 -1.06
CA LEU A 66 -1.92 13.71 0.07
C LEU A 66 -3.35 13.19 -0.02
N LEU A 67 -3.57 11.94 0.39
CA LEU A 67 -4.87 11.28 0.42
C LEU A 67 -5.07 10.55 1.75
N THR A 68 -6.24 10.71 2.34
CA THR A 68 -6.67 10.04 3.58
C THR A 68 -8.12 9.58 3.47
N TRP A 69 -8.55 8.73 4.41
CA TRP A 69 -9.87 8.12 4.47
C TRP A 69 -10.12 7.57 5.89
N GLU A 70 -11.38 7.22 6.19
CA GLU A 70 -11.70 6.41 7.36
C GLU A 70 -11.28 4.95 7.11
N ASP A 71 -10.35 4.43 7.90
CA ASP A 71 -9.86 3.07 7.79
C ASP A 71 -10.34 2.24 8.99
N TYR A 72 -10.97 1.09 8.73
CA TYR A 72 -11.55 0.22 9.75
C TYR A 72 -10.89 -1.17 9.78
N PRO A 73 -9.56 -1.27 9.98
CA PRO A 73 -8.86 -2.55 9.98
C PRO A 73 -9.24 -3.43 11.18
N TYR A 74 -9.81 -2.83 12.23
CA TYR A 74 -10.09 -3.47 13.51
C TYR A 74 -11.58 -3.52 13.84
N GLY A 75 -11.95 -4.38 14.79
CA GLY A 75 -13.32 -4.49 15.30
C GLY A 75 -13.55 -3.70 16.57
N GLU A 76 -14.83 -3.53 16.93
CA GLU A 76 -15.28 -2.75 18.10
C GLU A 76 -14.71 -3.26 19.44
N ASN A 77 -14.27 -4.52 19.49
CA ASN A 77 -13.63 -5.17 20.65
C ASN A 77 -12.08 -5.18 20.59
N SER A 78 -11.47 -4.39 19.69
CA SER A 78 -10.01 -4.32 19.51
C SER A 78 -9.33 -3.45 20.57
N SER A 79 -8.07 -3.77 20.89
CA SER A 79 -7.16 -2.86 21.60
C SER A 79 -6.38 -1.95 20.66
N ASN A 80 -6.26 -2.32 19.38
CA ASN A 80 -5.67 -1.47 18.35
C ASN A 80 -6.74 -0.48 17.88
N LEU A 81 -6.39 0.81 17.87
CA LEU A 81 -7.29 1.91 17.56
C LEU A 81 -7.24 2.28 16.07
N ASP A 82 -8.33 2.84 15.56
CA ASP A 82 -8.39 3.35 14.19
C ASP A 82 -7.55 4.64 14.05
N THR A 83 -7.00 4.87 12.85
CA THR A 83 -6.13 6.02 12.55
C THR A 83 -6.40 6.52 11.13
N PHE A 84 -6.19 7.82 10.89
CA PHE A 84 -6.24 8.35 9.53
C PHE A 84 -4.90 8.10 8.83
N LYS A 85 -4.87 7.11 7.93
CA LYS A 85 -3.70 6.85 7.07
C LYS A 85 -3.50 7.99 6.08
N ILE A 86 -2.25 8.37 5.84
CA ILE A 86 -1.88 9.37 4.83
C ILE A 86 -1.03 8.67 3.76
N LEU A 87 -1.56 8.64 2.54
CA LEU A 87 -0.80 8.32 1.32
C LEU A 87 -0.30 9.61 0.67
N ARG A 88 0.82 9.52 -0.05
CA ARG A 88 1.37 10.60 -0.86
C ARG A 88 1.61 10.16 -2.30
N SER A 89 1.25 11.02 -3.25
CA SER A 89 1.54 10.92 -4.68
C SER A 89 2.41 12.09 -5.13
N VAL A 90 3.43 11.80 -5.95
CA VAL A 90 4.36 12.78 -6.54
C VAL A 90 4.28 12.84 -8.07
N ASP A 91 3.18 12.32 -8.63
CA ASP A 91 2.99 12.08 -10.07
C ASP A 91 1.56 12.46 -10.54
N GLY A 92 0.95 13.42 -9.86
CA GLY A 92 -0.41 13.89 -10.16
C GLY A 92 -1.53 12.95 -9.71
N GLY A 93 -1.24 11.95 -8.87
CA GLY A 93 -2.20 10.99 -8.34
C GLY A 93 -2.22 9.64 -9.08
N ALA A 94 -1.28 9.40 -10.00
CA ALA A 94 -1.21 8.16 -10.77
C ALA A 94 -0.74 6.98 -9.90
N SER A 95 0.27 7.19 -9.04
CA SER A 95 0.71 6.25 -8.02
C SER A 95 0.71 6.88 -6.63
N TRP A 96 0.62 6.03 -5.60
CA TRP A 96 0.51 6.43 -4.20
C TRP A 96 1.40 5.58 -3.32
N SER A 97 1.96 6.19 -2.28
CA SER A 97 2.88 5.56 -1.33
C SER A 97 2.49 5.87 0.12
N ASN A 98 2.70 4.92 1.04
CA ASN A 98 2.53 5.15 2.47
C ASN A 98 3.46 6.29 2.94
N PHE A 99 2.92 7.26 3.66
CA PHE A 99 3.65 8.48 4.01
C PHE A 99 3.63 8.78 5.52
N SER A 100 2.45 8.83 6.13
CA SER A 100 2.29 9.01 7.57
C SER A 100 0.92 8.51 8.04
N HIS A 101 0.57 8.73 9.31
CA HIS A 101 -0.78 8.54 9.83
C HIS A 101 -1.06 9.52 10.97
N VAL A 102 -2.34 9.72 11.27
CA VAL A 102 -2.81 10.48 12.44
C VAL A 102 -3.44 9.51 13.42
N ALA A 103 -2.71 9.21 14.49
CA ALA A 103 -3.22 8.45 15.63
C ALA A 103 -3.87 9.38 16.65
N ASP A 104 -4.86 8.87 17.38
CA ASP A 104 -5.37 9.55 18.56
C ASP A 104 -4.34 9.44 19.69
N THR A 105 -3.81 10.60 20.08
CA THR A 105 -2.79 10.76 21.11
C THR A 105 -3.33 11.28 22.43
N GLN A 106 -4.63 11.56 22.53
CA GLN A 106 -5.24 12.27 23.66
C GLN A 106 -6.31 11.44 24.38
N ASN A 107 -7.22 10.80 23.63
CA ASN A 107 -8.42 10.18 24.21
C ASN A 107 -8.23 8.67 24.42
N GLY A 108 -7.39 8.02 23.62
CA GLY A 108 -7.21 6.57 23.63
C GLY A 108 -8.38 5.81 23.00
N TRP A 109 -9.08 6.47 22.07
CA TRP A 109 -10.30 6.02 21.42
C TRP A 109 -10.10 5.71 19.93
N GLY A 110 -9.16 6.42 19.28
CA GLY A 110 -8.85 6.32 17.86
C GLY A 110 -9.33 7.55 17.07
N MET A 111 -8.71 7.80 15.92
CA MET A 111 -9.19 8.78 14.92
C MET A 111 -10.00 7.99 13.89
N ARG A 112 -11.32 7.99 14.05
CA ARG A 112 -12.19 6.95 13.48
C ARG A 112 -13.06 7.43 12.33
N PHE A 113 -13.64 8.63 12.43
CA PHE A 113 -14.59 9.10 11.42
C PHE A 113 -14.26 10.48 10.81
N GLN A 114 -14.71 10.67 9.57
CA GLN A 114 -14.74 11.91 8.80
C GLN A 114 -13.49 12.80 8.91
N PRO A 115 -12.33 12.34 8.42
CA PRO A 115 -11.20 13.23 8.24
C PRO A 115 -11.56 14.36 7.26
N ASP A 116 -11.04 15.57 7.49
CA ASP A 116 -10.94 16.65 6.50
C ASP A 116 -9.59 17.38 6.66
N MET A 117 -9.04 17.90 5.55
CA MET A 117 -7.70 18.50 5.52
C MET A 117 -7.72 19.93 4.99
N TYR A 118 -6.91 20.81 5.59
CA TYR A 118 -6.84 22.22 5.20
C TYR A 118 -5.43 22.77 5.35
N ILE A 119 -4.95 23.61 4.43
CA ILE A 119 -3.68 24.33 4.57
C ILE A 119 -4.00 25.78 4.93
N LEU A 120 -3.45 26.26 6.06
CA LEU A 120 -3.61 27.64 6.48
C LEU A 120 -3.12 28.61 5.40
N LYS A 121 -3.99 29.55 5.02
CA LYS A 121 -3.69 30.67 4.10
C LYS A 121 -3.13 31.87 4.85
N ASN A 122 -3.53 32.05 6.11
CA ASN A 122 -3.05 33.12 7.00
C ASN A 122 -2.48 32.53 8.29
N ASN A 123 -1.75 33.34 9.05
CA ASN A 123 -1.33 32.95 10.40
C ASN A 123 -2.55 32.92 11.34
N ILE A 124 -2.73 31.83 12.09
CA ILE A 124 -3.76 31.69 13.12
C ILE A 124 -3.05 31.45 14.46
N GLY A 125 -3.05 32.46 15.33
CA GLY A 125 -2.28 32.48 16.58
C GLY A 125 -0.79 32.22 16.35
N LYS A 126 -0.28 31.13 16.93
CA LYS A 126 1.13 30.69 16.80
C LYS A 126 1.40 29.87 15.54
N TYR A 127 0.36 29.49 14.78
CA TYR A 127 0.48 28.60 13.62
C TYR A 127 0.62 29.44 12.34
N PRO A 128 1.73 29.34 11.61
CA PRO A 128 1.95 30.14 10.40
C PRO A 128 1.09 29.66 9.23
N ALA A 129 0.86 30.54 8.27
CA ALA A 129 0.40 30.17 6.94
C ALA A 129 1.29 29.05 6.36
N GLY A 130 0.66 28.08 5.69
CA GLY A 130 1.30 26.84 5.24
C GLY A 130 1.26 25.68 6.25
N THR A 131 0.83 25.90 7.50
CA THR A 131 0.53 24.79 8.42
C THR A 131 -0.58 23.93 7.82
N LEU A 132 -0.33 22.64 7.66
CA LEU A 132 -1.33 21.66 7.27
C LEU A 132 -2.13 21.24 8.50
N LEU A 133 -3.45 21.23 8.38
CA LEU A 133 -4.42 20.83 9.37
C LEU A 133 -5.11 19.55 8.92
N ILE A 134 -5.47 18.72 9.88
CA ILE A 134 -6.46 17.66 9.70
C ILE A 134 -7.35 17.61 10.93
N ALA A 135 -8.66 17.56 10.72
CA ALA A 135 -9.61 17.28 11.79
C ALA A 135 -10.45 16.04 11.45
N GLY A 136 -11.00 15.41 12.48
CA GLY A 136 -11.95 14.31 12.35
C GLY A 136 -12.44 13.86 13.71
N VAL A 137 -13.33 12.88 13.73
CA VAL A 137 -13.96 12.39 14.95
C VAL A 137 -13.07 11.37 15.65
N SER A 138 -12.79 11.65 16.93
CA SER A 138 -12.31 10.67 17.90
C SER A 138 -13.47 10.21 18.78
N THR A 139 -13.73 8.90 18.77
CA THR A 139 -14.83 8.23 19.48
C THR A 139 -14.43 6.80 19.79
N PRO A 140 -14.81 6.21 20.96
CA PRO A 140 -14.47 4.83 21.29
C PRO A 140 -14.89 3.85 20.20
N LEU A 141 -14.15 2.74 20.01
CA LEU A 141 -14.45 1.76 18.97
C LEU A 141 -15.84 1.10 19.13
N SER A 142 -16.41 1.11 20.34
CA SER A 142 -17.77 0.67 20.67
C SER A 142 -18.86 1.69 20.33
N LEU A 143 -18.47 2.90 19.90
CA LEU A 143 -19.30 4.11 19.74
C LEU A 143 -20.01 4.58 21.01
N THR A 144 -19.79 3.92 22.16
CA THR A 144 -20.40 4.28 23.44
C THR A 144 -19.54 5.25 24.23
N GLY A 145 -20.13 6.36 24.66
CA GLY A 145 -19.44 7.40 25.43
C GLY A 145 -19.16 8.65 24.61
N GLY A 146 -18.13 9.40 25.02
CA GLY A 146 -17.82 10.73 24.48
C GLY A 146 -17.32 10.73 23.04
N VAL A 147 -17.44 11.90 22.42
CA VAL A 147 -17.11 12.17 21.02
C VAL A 147 -16.39 13.51 20.95
N TYR A 148 -15.22 13.55 20.32
CA TYR A 148 -14.55 14.81 19.99
C TYR A 148 -14.39 14.96 18.48
N ILE A 149 -14.55 16.18 17.98
CA ILE A 149 -13.86 16.59 16.75
C ILE A 149 -12.49 17.09 17.17
N ASP A 150 -11.44 16.35 16.84
CA ASP A 150 -10.05 16.66 17.22
C ASP A 150 -9.29 17.28 16.05
N LEU A 151 -8.47 18.29 16.35
CA LEU A 151 -7.61 18.97 15.39
C LEU A 151 -6.14 18.59 15.58
N TYR A 152 -5.50 18.13 14.51
CA TYR A 152 -4.06 17.89 14.41
C TYR A 152 -3.43 18.84 13.39
N THR A 153 -2.15 19.16 13.61
CA THR A 153 -1.35 20.08 12.79
C THR A 153 -0.06 19.41 12.32
N SER A 154 0.40 19.75 11.12
CA SER A 154 1.69 19.38 10.54
C SER A 154 2.40 20.63 10.01
N SER A 155 3.68 20.78 10.35
CA SER A 155 4.56 21.84 9.86
C SER A 155 5.56 21.34 8.80
N ASP A 156 5.40 20.10 8.33
CA ASP A 156 6.37 19.39 7.48
C ASP A 156 5.70 18.69 6.28
N MET A 157 4.58 19.27 5.82
CA MET A 157 3.78 18.81 4.66
C MET A 157 3.20 17.40 4.86
N GLY A 158 2.76 17.10 6.09
CA GLY A 158 2.09 15.85 6.45
C GLY A 158 3.02 14.70 6.83
N LYS A 159 4.32 14.92 7.06
CA LYS A 159 5.25 13.86 7.49
C LYS A 159 5.06 13.49 8.96
N SER A 160 4.83 14.49 9.81
CA SER A 160 4.52 14.32 11.23
C SER A 160 3.35 15.20 11.65
N TRP A 161 2.62 14.72 12.66
CA TRP A 161 1.39 15.34 13.15
C TRP A 161 1.49 15.59 14.65
N LYS A 162 0.90 16.70 15.10
CA LYS A 162 0.80 17.08 16.52
C LYS A 162 -0.62 17.50 16.82
N PHE A 163 -1.19 16.95 17.89
CA PHE A 163 -2.47 17.41 18.42
C PHE A 163 -2.41 18.92 18.71
N ALA A 164 -3.48 19.63 18.34
CA ALA A 164 -3.64 21.05 18.57
C ALA A 164 -4.70 21.31 19.64
N SER A 165 -5.92 20.82 19.46
CA SER A 165 -7.04 21.00 20.39
C SER A 165 -8.24 20.11 20.05
N HIS A 166 -9.13 19.96 21.05
CA HIS A 166 -10.49 19.52 20.84
C HIS A 166 -11.32 20.70 20.30
N VAL A 167 -11.94 20.55 19.13
CA VAL A 167 -12.74 21.58 18.45
C VAL A 167 -14.14 21.65 19.05
N ALA A 168 -14.76 20.49 19.24
CA ALA A 168 -16.09 20.33 19.81
C ALA A 168 -16.19 19.00 20.56
N TYR A 169 -17.01 18.96 21.61
CA TYR A 169 -17.34 17.75 22.35
C TYR A 169 -18.83 17.41 22.24
N GLY A 170 -19.12 16.13 22.16
CA GLY A 170 -20.43 15.51 22.28
C GLY A 170 -20.39 14.38 23.31
N ALA A 171 -21.47 14.20 24.08
CA ALA A 171 -21.55 13.11 25.06
C ALA A 171 -21.87 11.73 24.43
N GLY A 172 -22.11 11.70 23.11
CA GLY A 172 -22.47 10.51 22.35
C GLY A 172 -23.77 9.83 22.82
N PRO A 173 -23.92 8.51 22.60
CA PRO A 173 -23.03 7.66 21.80
C PRO A 173 -22.94 8.16 20.34
N GLU A 174 -21.88 7.82 19.61
CA GLU A 174 -21.66 8.32 18.26
C GLU A 174 -22.50 7.54 17.23
N THR A 175 -23.81 7.81 17.22
CA THR A 175 -24.77 7.20 16.28
C THR A 175 -25.74 8.21 15.65
N VAL A 176 -26.43 7.80 14.59
CA VAL A 176 -27.47 8.59 13.91
C VAL A 176 -28.83 8.55 14.62
N THR A 177 -28.91 8.03 15.85
CA THR A 177 -30.15 7.89 16.60
C THR A 177 -30.59 9.25 17.18
N THR A 178 -31.83 9.63 16.91
CA THR A 178 -32.40 10.90 17.41
C THR A 178 -32.36 10.95 18.93
N GLY A 179 -31.63 11.92 19.48
CA GLY A 179 -31.47 12.12 20.93
C GLY A 179 -30.03 11.92 21.42
N ASP A 180 -29.22 11.16 20.69
CA ASP A 180 -27.79 10.98 20.95
C ASP A 180 -27.05 12.33 20.86
N LYS A 181 -25.89 12.43 21.52
CA LYS A 181 -25.09 13.67 21.61
C LYS A 181 -23.85 13.61 20.72
N SER A 182 -24.06 13.14 19.50
CA SER A 182 -23.11 12.90 18.42
C SER A 182 -22.67 14.18 17.69
N ILE A 183 -21.45 14.21 17.12
CA ILE A 183 -20.92 15.34 16.32
C ILE A 183 -19.99 14.87 15.19
N TRP A 184 -20.24 15.33 13.96
CA TRP A 184 -19.70 14.70 12.74
C TRP A 184 -19.13 15.70 11.73
N GLU A 185 -18.33 15.21 10.79
CA GLU A 185 -18.13 15.85 9.48
C GLU A 185 -17.56 17.29 9.56
N PRO A 186 -16.36 17.48 10.16
CA PRO A 186 -15.72 18.79 10.15
C PRO A 186 -15.42 19.26 8.72
N PHE A 187 -15.67 20.53 8.46
CA PHE A 187 -15.27 21.22 7.23
C PHE A 187 -14.69 22.60 7.54
N PHE A 188 -13.55 22.93 6.94
CA PHE A 188 -12.78 24.15 7.24
C PHE A 188 -13.10 25.34 6.34
N LEU A 189 -13.11 26.54 6.91
CA LEU A 189 -13.05 27.80 6.16
C LEU A 189 -12.25 28.86 6.92
N GLU A 190 -11.28 29.50 6.28
CA GLU A 190 -10.75 30.76 6.80
C GLU A 190 -11.62 31.94 6.41
N TYR A 191 -12.01 32.75 7.39
CA TYR A 191 -12.76 33.98 7.17
C TYR A 191 -12.42 35.04 8.23
N ASN A 192 -12.13 36.25 7.79
CA ASN A 192 -11.93 37.44 8.62
C ASN A 192 -10.97 37.24 9.81
N GLY A 193 -9.80 36.63 9.55
CA GLY A 193 -8.76 36.37 10.57
C GLY A 193 -9.05 35.20 11.52
N LYS A 194 -10.09 34.40 11.25
CA LYS A 194 -10.45 33.21 12.01
C LYS A 194 -10.41 31.95 11.14
N LEU A 195 -10.10 30.82 11.75
CA LEU A 195 -10.48 29.52 11.21
C LEU A 195 -11.89 29.17 11.73
N MET A 196 -12.77 28.79 10.81
CA MET A 196 -14.11 28.28 11.07
C MET A 196 -14.14 26.78 10.82
N VAL A 197 -14.83 26.04 11.68
CA VAL A 197 -15.14 24.62 11.50
C VAL A 197 -16.66 24.45 11.54
N TYR A 198 -17.20 24.00 10.41
CA TYR A 198 -18.59 23.60 10.24
C TYR A 198 -18.70 22.10 10.50
N PHE A 199 -19.79 21.66 11.13
CA PHE A 199 -19.98 20.25 11.49
C PHE A 199 -21.46 19.92 11.70
N SER A 200 -21.81 18.64 11.60
CA SER A 200 -23.15 18.13 11.90
C SER A 200 -23.30 17.86 13.40
N ASP A 201 -24.42 18.25 13.99
CA ASP A 201 -24.57 18.38 15.45
C ASP A 201 -25.93 17.83 15.93
N GLN A 202 -25.90 16.82 16.80
CA GLN A 202 -27.10 16.23 17.44
C GLN A 202 -27.25 16.64 18.92
N ARG A 203 -26.38 17.53 19.42
CA ARG A 203 -26.32 17.87 20.85
C ARG A 203 -27.56 18.62 21.32
N ASP A 204 -28.14 19.44 20.46
CA ASP A 204 -29.39 20.17 20.72
C ASP A 204 -30.62 19.22 20.72
N PRO A 205 -31.33 19.05 21.86
CA PRO A 205 -32.50 18.17 21.93
C PRO A 205 -33.71 18.64 21.12
N ALA A 206 -33.72 19.86 20.56
CA ALA A 206 -34.79 20.33 19.69
C ALA A 206 -34.72 19.74 18.26
N HIS A 207 -33.60 19.16 17.86
CA HIS A 207 -33.35 18.68 16.50
C HIS A 207 -32.71 17.28 16.51
N SER A 208 -33.13 16.40 15.59
CA SER A 208 -32.47 15.12 15.35
C SER A 208 -31.04 15.32 14.88
N GLN A 209 -30.82 16.31 14.00
CA GLN A 209 -29.50 16.85 13.68
C GLN A 209 -29.68 18.29 13.17
N LYS A 210 -28.65 19.13 13.34
CA LYS A 210 -28.50 20.44 12.69
C LYS A 210 -27.08 20.63 12.17
N LEU A 211 -26.84 21.65 11.36
CA LEU A 211 -25.48 22.10 11.04
C LEU A 211 -25.09 23.23 11.99
N SER A 212 -23.91 23.09 12.59
CA SER A 212 -23.30 24.03 13.54
C SER A 212 -21.97 24.57 13.02
N LEU A 213 -21.56 25.73 13.53
CA LEU A 213 -20.29 26.39 13.27
C LEU A 213 -19.61 26.74 14.60
N THR A 214 -18.30 26.48 14.72
CA THR A 214 -17.43 27.14 15.72
C THR A 214 -16.24 27.82 15.06
N SER A 215 -15.59 28.74 15.76
CA SER A 215 -14.44 29.51 15.24
C SER A 215 -13.33 29.68 16.26
N THR A 216 -12.10 29.84 15.78
CA THR A 216 -10.89 30.08 16.56
C THR A 216 -10.02 31.16 15.93
N THR A 217 -9.23 31.83 16.77
CA THR A 217 -8.15 32.76 16.35
C THR A 217 -6.75 32.22 16.64
N ASP A 218 -6.63 31.02 17.24
CA ASP A 218 -5.35 30.47 17.71
C ASP A 218 -5.17 28.94 17.52
N LEU A 219 -6.18 28.24 17.01
CA LEU A 219 -6.29 26.76 16.93
C LEU A 219 -6.34 26.02 18.27
N LEU A 220 -6.48 26.74 19.39
CA LEU A 220 -6.45 26.19 20.75
C LEU A 220 -7.75 26.46 21.52
N THR A 221 -8.31 27.66 21.35
CA THR A 221 -9.54 28.12 21.97
C THR A 221 -10.63 28.29 20.93
N TRP A 222 -11.81 27.78 21.23
CA TRP A 222 -12.95 27.72 20.31
C TRP A 222 -14.14 28.49 20.85
N SER A 223 -14.89 29.16 19.97
CA SER A 223 -16.11 29.84 20.34
C SER A 223 -17.22 28.84 20.70
N ALA A 224 -18.26 29.32 21.39
CA ALA A 224 -19.52 28.60 21.44
C ALA A 224 -20.02 28.30 20.00
N SER A 225 -20.69 27.15 19.82
CA SER A 225 -21.26 26.77 18.54
C SER A 225 -22.48 27.63 18.21
N THR A 226 -22.64 27.99 16.93
CA THR A 226 -23.80 28.73 16.40
C THR A 226 -24.44 27.98 15.24
N ASP A 227 -25.76 28.07 15.12
CA ASP A 227 -26.53 27.34 14.12
C ASP A 227 -26.31 27.90 12.70
N VAL A 228 -26.12 26.99 11.75
CA VAL A 228 -25.87 27.27 10.33
C VAL A 228 -27.05 26.82 9.48
N VAL A 229 -27.60 25.64 9.77
CA VAL A 229 -28.87 25.13 9.21
C VAL A 229 -29.60 24.35 10.29
N ALA A 230 -30.75 24.86 10.71
CA ALA A 230 -31.69 24.18 11.60
C ALA A 230 -33.12 24.31 11.02
N TYR A 231 -33.90 23.24 11.08
CA TYR A 231 -35.29 23.21 10.61
C TYR A 231 -36.26 22.98 11.77
N SER A 232 -37.45 23.57 11.69
CA SER A 232 -38.51 23.41 12.70
C SER A 232 -39.09 21.99 12.80
N ASN A 233 -38.85 21.14 11.80
CA ASN A 233 -39.14 19.71 11.89
C ASN A 233 -38.03 19.04 12.73
N ALA A 234 -38.37 18.59 13.94
CA ALA A 234 -37.41 17.91 14.83
C ALA A 234 -36.80 16.63 14.22
N ASN A 235 -37.44 15.99 13.24
CA ASN A 235 -36.91 14.78 12.56
C ASN A 235 -36.03 15.10 11.33
N ALA A 236 -35.90 16.38 10.97
CA ALA A 236 -34.98 16.81 9.92
C ALA A 236 -33.52 16.53 10.33
N ARG A 237 -32.72 16.11 9.36
CA ARG A 237 -31.29 15.86 9.54
C ARG A 237 -30.48 16.48 8.39
N PRO A 238 -30.29 17.81 8.36
CA PRO A 238 -29.26 18.41 7.53
C PRO A 238 -27.87 17.96 8.00
N GLY A 239 -26.97 17.68 7.06
CA GLY A 239 -25.63 17.20 7.38
C GLY A 239 -24.62 17.41 6.25
N MET A 240 -23.36 17.05 6.49
CA MET A 240 -22.28 17.03 5.49
C MET A 240 -22.04 18.40 4.83
N ALA A 241 -21.80 19.43 5.66
CA ALA A 241 -21.55 20.79 5.21
C ALA A 241 -20.26 20.92 4.38
N VAL A 242 -20.36 21.45 3.16
CA VAL A 242 -19.21 21.81 2.31
C VAL A 242 -19.44 23.18 1.69
N ILE A 243 -18.46 24.09 1.80
CA ILE A 243 -18.60 25.49 1.39
C ILE A 243 -17.64 25.86 0.24
N SER A 244 -18.21 26.39 -0.85
CA SER A 244 -17.48 27.02 -1.96
C SER A 244 -17.65 28.54 -1.95
N TYR A 245 -16.63 29.30 -2.32
CA TYR A 245 -16.77 30.74 -2.59
C TYR A 245 -16.99 30.99 -4.09
N LEU A 246 -18.00 31.79 -4.44
CA LEU A 246 -18.42 32.13 -5.79
C LEU A 246 -18.04 33.60 -6.08
N PRO A 247 -16.82 33.88 -6.57
CA PRO A 247 -16.30 35.25 -6.76
C PRO A 247 -17.11 36.06 -7.79
N THR A 248 -17.76 35.39 -8.74
CA THR A 248 -18.71 35.94 -9.72
C THR A 248 -19.82 36.79 -9.12
N ILE A 249 -20.30 36.44 -7.92
CA ILE A 249 -21.41 37.11 -7.23
C ILE A 249 -21.04 37.58 -5.81
N GLY A 250 -19.80 37.34 -5.36
CA GLY A 250 -19.34 37.71 -4.02
C GLY A 250 -20.07 36.98 -2.91
N GLN A 251 -20.50 35.73 -3.15
CA GLN A 251 -21.23 34.92 -2.17
C GLN A 251 -20.53 33.59 -1.91
N TYR A 252 -20.81 33.02 -0.74
CA TYR A 252 -20.46 31.66 -0.37
C TYR A 252 -21.67 30.76 -0.62
N MET A 253 -21.43 29.58 -1.16
CA MET A 253 -22.42 28.52 -1.30
C MET A 253 -22.13 27.42 -0.29
N LEU A 254 -23.02 27.23 0.68
CA LEU A 254 -23.04 26.07 1.55
C LEU A 254 -23.85 24.98 0.84
N SER A 255 -23.23 23.85 0.52
CA SER A 255 -23.89 22.61 0.08
C SER A 255 -23.97 21.62 1.25
N TYR A 256 -25.10 20.91 1.35
CA TYR A 256 -25.38 19.94 2.43
C TYR A 256 -26.43 18.91 1.97
N GLU A 257 -26.48 17.75 2.60
CA GLU A 257 -27.63 16.84 2.42
C GLU A 257 -28.75 17.26 3.37
N TYR A 258 -30.00 17.21 2.93
CA TYR A 258 -31.16 17.35 3.80
C TYR A 258 -31.86 15.99 3.91
N CYS A 259 -31.53 15.19 4.93
CA CYS A 259 -32.25 13.97 5.24
C CYS A 259 -33.60 14.26 5.94
N ASN A 260 -34.64 13.49 5.57
CA ASN A 260 -36.03 13.65 6.00
C ASN A 260 -36.66 15.04 5.71
N PRO A 261 -36.59 15.54 4.47
CA PRO A 261 -37.22 16.81 4.08
C PRO A 261 -38.75 16.70 4.04
N PRO A 262 -39.49 17.83 4.06
CA PRO A 262 -40.95 17.82 3.92
C PRO A 262 -41.45 17.24 2.59
N SER A 263 -40.59 17.12 1.59
CA SER A 263 -40.88 16.56 0.27
C SER A 263 -40.91 15.03 0.22
N GLY A 264 -40.37 14.32 1.22
CA GLY A 264 -40.41 12.87 1.28
C GLY A 264 -39.25 12.20 2.02
N SER A 265 -39.09 10.90 1.83
CA SER A 265 -37.98 10.11 2.37
C SER A 265 -36.72 10.23 1.49
N GLY A 266 -35.55 10.22 2.12
CA GLY A 266 -34.24 10.33 1.45
C GLY A 266 -33.47 11.55 1.94
N CYS A 267 -32.35 11.83 1.27
CA CYS A 267 -31.40 12.88 1.63
C CYS A 267 -31.01 13.72 0.40
N PRO A 268 -31.93 14.42 -0.27
CA PRO A 268 -31.58 15.26 -1.43
C PRO A 268 -30.45 16.26 -1.11
N ALA A 269 -29.63 16.55 -2.12
CA ALA A 269 -28.63 17.60 -2.03
C ALA A 269 -29.31 18.97 -2.04
N HIS A 270 -28.93 19.82 -1.11
CA HIS A 270 -29.43 21.18 -0.91
C HIS A 270 -28.26 22.16 -0.89
N TYR A 271 -28.56 23.43 -1.15
CA TYR A 271 -27.60 24.52 -0.98
C TYR A 271 -28.25 25.83 -0.51
N ARG A 272 -27.44 26.69 0.10
CA ARG A 272 -27.77 28.07 0.49
C ARG A 272 -26.69 29.02 0.01
N LEU A 273 -27.08 30.23 -0.39
CA LEU A 273 -26.18 31.30 -0.82
C LEU A 273 -26.21 32.46 0.18
N ALA A 274 -25.04 32.94 0.61
CA ALA A 274 -24.91 34.09 1.52
C ALA A 274 -23.65 34.91 1.22
N SER A 275 -23.71 36.23 1.36
CA SER A 275 -22.54 37.13 1.22
C SER A 275 -21.51 36.99 2.35
N ASN A 276 -21.93 36.45 3.49
CA ASN A 276 -21.11 36.19 4.66
C ASN A 276 -21.30 34.72 5.08
N PRO A 277 -20.22 33.92 5.25
CA PRO A 277 -20.34 32.51 5.56
C PRO A 277 -20.91 32.23 6.96
N THR A 278 -21.12 33.25 7.81
CA THR A 278 -21.84 33.11 9.10
C THR A 278 -23.35 33.32 8.99
N GLU A 279 -23.91 33.64 7.81
CA GLU A 279 -25.31 34.09 7.65
C GLU A 279 -26.23 33.07 6.94
N PHE A 280 -25.78 31.81 6.80
CA PHE A 280 -26.57 30.76 6.13
C PHE A 280 -27.90 30.42 6.82
N LEU A 281 -28.03 30.64 8.13
CA LEU A 281 -29.23 30.23 8.90
C LEU A 281 -30.52 30.85 8.35
N THR A 282 -30.46 32.10 7.89
CA THR A 282 -31.58 32.85 7.30
C THR A 282 -31.55 32.90 5.77
N ALA A 283 -30.53 32.33 5.13
CA ALA A 283 -30.44 32.27 3.67
C ALA A 283 -31.47 31.31 3.08
N THR A 284 -31.95 31.61 1.87
CA THR A 284 -32.91 30.77 1.14
C THR A 284 -32.32 29.40 0.88
N ASP A 285 -33.09 28.37 1.24
CA ASP A 285 -32.80 26.96 1.00
C ASP A 285 -33.23 26.55 -0.41
N HIS A 286 -32.33 25.91 -1.15
CA HIS A 286 -32.55 25.44 -2.52
C HIS A 286 -32.22 23.95 -2.63
N THR A 287 -33.19 23.14 -3.02
CA THR A 287 -32.93 21.77 -3.49
C THR A 287 -32.16 21.84 -4.82
N LEU A 288 -31.11 21.02 -4.96
CA LEU A 288 -30.40 20.88 -6.23
C LEU A 288 -31.24 20.01 -7.17
N THR A 289 -31.84 20.64 -8.19
CA THR A 289 -32.52 19.95 -9.27
C THR A 289 -31.90 20.35 -10.61
N THR A 290 -31.57 19.36 -11.44
CA THR A 290 -30.96 19.58 -12.76
C THR A 290 -31.98 20.11 -13.78
N THR A 291 -31.49 20.65 -14.89
CA THR A 291 -32.34 21.05 -16.03
C THR A 291 -33.10 19.89 -16.68
N SER A 292 -32.71 18.64 -16.40
CA SER A 292 -33.44 17.43 -16.80
C SER A 292 -34.44 16.93 -15.75
N GLY A 293 -34.61 17.64 -14.62
CA GLY A 293 -35.50 17.27 -13.52
C GLY A 293 -34.93 16.22 -12.55
N HIS A 294 -33.65 15.86 -12.64
CA HIS A 294 -33.02 14.95 -11.68
C HIS A 294 -32.69 15.68 -10.38
N THR A 295 -32.87 15.02 -9.24
CA THR A 295 -32.52 15.54 -7.91
C THR A 295 -31.61 14.52 -7.23
N PRO A 296 -30.28 14.75 -7.19
CA PRO A 296 -29.35 13.84 -6.54
C PRO A 296 -29.47 13.92 -5.02
N GLY A 297 -28.93 12.91 -4.34
CA GLY A 297 -28.95 12.83 -2.89
C GLY A 297 -27.65 12.32 -2.29
N GLY A 298 -27.50 12.59 -1.00
CA GLY A 298 -26.46 12.10 -0.13
C GLY A 298 -25.11 12.79 -0.27
N SER A 299 -24.57 13.19 0.88
CA SER A 299 -23.17 13.56 1.10
C SER A 299 -22.54 14.43 0.00
N PRO A 300 -23.02 15.66 -0.22
CA PRO A 300 -22.47 16.50 -1.27
C PRO A 300 -21.03 16.92 -0.97
N TYR A 301 -20.27 17.18 -2.03
CA TYR A 301 -18.98 17.86 -1.96
C TYR A 301 -18.85 18.81 -3.14
N SER A 302 -18.55 20.09 -2.89
CA SER A 302 -18.49 21.13 -3.92
C SER A 302 -17.12 21.83 -4.00
N VAL A 303 -16.74 22.24 -5.21
CA VAL A 303 -15.60 23.14 -5.48
C VAL A 303 -16.01 24.22 -6.48
N TRP A 304 -15.32 25.37 -6.45
CA TRP A 304 -15.44 26.41 -7.47
C TRP A 304 -14.22 26.37 -8.42
N TYR A 305 -14.47 26.11 -9.70
CA TYR A 305 -13.46 26.18 -10.76
C TYR A 305 -13.50 27.54 -11.44
N GLN A 306 -12.36 28.24 -11.46
CA GLN A 306 -12.21 29.55 -12.10
C GLN A 306 -11.75 29.36 -13.55
N TYR A 307 -12.43 29.98 -14.53
CA TYR A 307 -12.04 29.79 -15.93
C TYR A 307 -10.66 30.42 -16.22
N PRO A 308 -9.73 29.70 -16.87
CA PRO A 308 -8.40 30.21 -17.16
C PRO A 308 -8.42 31.54 -17.93
N GLY A 309 -7.78 32.56 -17.35
CA GLY A 309 -7.74 33.93 -17.88
C GLY A 309 -8.89 34.82 -17.42
N SER A 310 -9.90 34.29 -16.71
CA SER A 310 -10.95 35.09 -16.07
C SER A 310 -10.62 35.41 -14.61
N THR A 311 -11.18 36.50 -14.10
CA THR A 311 -11.23 36.83 -12.65
C THR A 311 -12.66 36.86 -12.10
N THR A 312 -13.66 36.72 -12.98
CA THR A 312 -15.09 36.93 -12.67
C THR A 312 -15.99 35.91 -13.40
N ASP A 313 -15.47 34.74 -13.75
CA ASP A 313 -16.20 33.68 -14.47
C ASP A 313 -15.63 32.31 -14.09
N GLY A 314 -16.48 31.29 -14.13
CA GLY A 314 -16.18 29.96 -13.60
C GLY A 314 -17.42 29.09 -13.46
N ALA A 315 -17.28 28.00 -12.68
CA ALA A 315 -18.36 27.05 -12.44
C ALA A 315 -18.28 26.43 -11.04
N VAL A 316 -19.44 26.18 -10.44
CA VAL A 316 -19.54 25.26 -9.31
C VAL A 316 -19.56 23.84 -9.85
N ILE A 317 -18.73 22.97 -9.29
CA ILE A 317 -18.72 21.53 -9.53
C ILE A 317 -19.07 20.85 -8.21
N LEU A 318 -20.09 19.99 -8.22
CA LEU A 318 -20.57 19.27 -7.05
C LEU A 318 -20.68 17.77 -7.33
N SER A 319 -20.25 16.93 -6.39
CA SER A 319 -20.51 15.48 -6.37
C SER A 319 -21.52 15.15 -5.27
N THR A 320 -22.25 14.05 -5.42
CA THR A 320 -23.02 13.37 -4.36
C THR A 320 -22.60 11.90 -4.27
N ASN A 321 -23.23 11.10 -3.40
CA ASN A 321 -23.05 9.64 -3.39
C ASN A 321 -24.07 8.87 -4.24
N SER A 322 -25.19 9.50 -4.64
CA SER A 322 -26.24 8.87 -5.43
C SER A 322 -25.85 8.58 -6.88
N ASP A 323 -24.91 9.37 -7.42
CA ASP A 323 -24.62 9.41 -8.86
C ASP A 323 -23.11 9.30 -9.14
N THR A 324 -22.75 8.68 -10.26
CA THR A 324 -21.37 8.69 -10.81
C THR A 324 -21.01 10.03 -11.44
N ASP A 325 -22.01 10.76 -11.93
CA ASP A 325 -21.86 12.03 -12.62
C ASP A 325 -21.52 13.17 -11.63
N LEU A 326 -21.04 14.29 -12.16
CA LEU A 326 -20.90 15.55 -11.43
C LEU A 326 -22.02 16.52 -11.81
N PHE A 327 -22.43 17.33 -10.86
CA PHE A 327 -23.41 18.40 -11.03
C PHE A 327 -22.65 19.71 -11.24
N VAL A 328 -22.82 20.31 -12.41
CA VAL A 328 -22.10 21.51 -12.82
C VAL A 328 -23.07 22.66 -13.08
N SER A 329 -22.86 23.77 -12.39
CA SER A 329 -23.51 25.06 -12.65
C SER A 329 -22.48 26.07 -13.17
N ARG A 330 -22.82 26.76 -14.26
CA ARG A 330 -21.99 27.78 -14.93
C ARG A 330 -22.59 29.19 -14.81
N ASP A 331 -23.58 29.32 -13.93
CA ASP A 331 -24.45 30.49 -13.75
C ASP A 331 -24.77 30.71 -12.26
N ASN A 332 -23.79 30.42 -11.41
CA ASN A 332 -23.79 30.69 -9.96
C ASN A 332 -24.92 29.96 -9.21
N ALA A 333 -24.97 28.64 -9.40
CA ALA A 333 -25.98 27.71 -8.88
C ALA A 333 -27.41 27.89 -9.43
N SER A 334 -27.64 28.80 -10.38
CA SER A 334 -28.99 29.04 -10.94
C SER A 334 -29.52 27.87 -11.76
N THR A 335 -28.68 27.19 -12.56
CA THR A 335 -29.01 25.95 -13.26
C THR A 335 -27.94 24.89 -13.09
N TRP A 336 -28.36 23.62 -13.04
CA TRP A 336 -27.48 22.48 -12.82
C TRP A 336 -27.57 21.49 -13.99
N THR A 337 -26.40 21.04 -14.45
CA THR A 337 -26.25 20.07 -15.54
C THR A 337 -25.46 18.86 -15.05
N MET A 338 -25.83 17.66 -15.50
CA MET A 338 -25.06 16.44 -15.21
C MET A 338 -23.90 16.34 -16.21
N VAL A 339 -22.73 16.02 -15.69
CA VAL A 339 -21.52 15.77 -16.47
C VAL A 339 -20.97 14.43 -16.03
N ASN A 340 -21.11 13.42 -16.89
CA ASN A 340 -20.45 12.14 -16.67
C ASN A 340 -18.93 12.35 -16.63
N VAL A 341 -18.26 11.66 -15.71
CA VAL A 341 -16.80 11.73 -15.53
C VAL A 341 -16.15 10.35 -15.56
N ASN A 342 -16.92 9.31 -15.92
CA ASN A 342 -16.49 7.91 -15.96
C ASN A 342 -15.66 7.49 -14.72
N GLN A 343 -16.14 7.81 -13.52
CA GLN A 343 -15.48 7.53 -12.25
C GLN A 343 -16.47 6.97 -11.23
N TYR A 344 -16.00 6.09 -10.34
CA TYR A 344 -16.82 5.53 -9.25
C TYR A 344 -17.42 6.65 -8.39
N THR A 345 -18.64 6.41 -7.92
CA THR A 345 -19.28 7.21 -6.87
C THR A 345 -18.89 6.69 -5.47
N GLY A 346 -19.43 7.27 -4.42
CA GLY A 346 -19.21 6.84 -3.03
C GLY A 346 -19.58 7.90 -2.01
N GLN A 347 -19.59 7.49 -0.74
CA GLN A 347 -19.90 8.35 0.40
C GLN A 347 -18.94 9.54 0.44
N SER A 348 -19.51 10.74 0.35
CA SER A 348 -18.81 12.02 0.32
C SER A 348 -17.63 12.03 -0.64
N ARG A 349 -17.84 11.53 -1.88
CA ARG A 349 -16.81 11.51 -2.94
C ARG A 349 -16.18 12.89 -3.11
N HIS A 350 -14.89 12.96 -2.80
CA HIS A 350 -14.13 14.19 -2.69
C HIS A 350 -13.78 14.77 -4.06
N LEU A 351 -13.79 16.10 -4.15
CA LEU A 351 -13.34 16.86 -5.30
C LEU A 351 -12.18 17.77 -4.88
N LEU A 352 -11.06 17.70 -5.60
CA LEU A 352 -9.92 18.58 -5.41
C LEU A 352 -9.52 19.20 -6.75
N LEU A 353 -9.55 20.52 -6.84
CA LEU A 353 -8.84 21.25 -7.88
C LEU A 353 -7.38 21.35 -7.45
N PHE A 354 -6.45 20.92 -8.31
CA PHE A 354 -5.02 20.95 -8.04
C PHE A 354 -4.24 21.43 -9.26
N ASN A 355 -3.04 21.95 -9.02
CA ASN A 355 -2.13 22.43 -10.04
C ASN A 355 -1.21 21.27 -10.51
N ASP A 356 -1.46 20.76 -11.71
CA ASP A 356 -0.60 19.83 -12.42
C ASP A 356 0.36 20.62 -13.33
N ASN A 357 1.55 20.95 -12.80
CA ASN A 357 2.65 21.57 -13.57
C ASN A 357 2.28 22.86 -14.34
N GLY A 358 1.31 23.64 -13.85
CA GLY A 358 0.79 24.86 -14.49
C GLY A 358 -0.56 24.69 -15.18
N GLU A 359 -1.12 23.48 -15.21
CA GLU A 359 -2.49 23.18 -15.65
C GLU A 359 -3.37 22.80 -14.45
N GLU A 360 -4.48 23.50 -14.26
CA GLU A 360 -5.44 23.13 -13.21
C GLU A 360 -6.27 21.92 -13.64
N ARG A 361 -6.33 20.90 -12.78
CA ARG A 361 -7.04 19.64 -13.03
C ARG A 361 -7.95 19.27 -11.86
N LEU A 362 -8.94 18.44 -12.14
CA LEU A 362 -9.86 17.91 -11.14
C LEU A 362 -9.45 16.49 -10.76
N HIS A 363 -9.08 16.32 -9.49
CA HIS A 363 -8.90 15.04 -8.84
C HIS A 363 -10.19 14.62 -8.12
N LEU A 364 -10.59 13.36 -8.28
CA LEU A 364 -11.73 12.75 -7.61
C LEU A 364 -11.26 11.59 -6.75
N ALA A 365 -11.70 11.50 -5.50
CA ALA A 365 -11.39 10.37 -4.61
C ALA A 365 -12.63 9.78 -3.94
N THR A 366 -12.71 8.46 -3.88
CA THR A 366 -13.77 7.71 -3.19
C THR A 366 -13.19 6.54 -2.42
N ALA A 367 -13.84 6.19 -1.31
CA ALA A 367 -13.56 5.01 -0.49
C ALA A 367 -14.81 4.13 -0.34
N GLY A 368 -15.73 4.17 -1.31
CA GLY A 368 -16.96 3.37 -1.29
C GLY A 368 -18.03 3.92 -0.35
N PHE A 369 -18.85 3.05 0.25
CA PHE A 369 -20.10 3.42 0.95
C PHE A 369 -20.21 2.87 2.38
N TYR A 370 -20.86 3.64 3.27
CA TYR A 370 -21.37 3.11 4.54
C TYR A 370 -22.34 1.94 4.28
N GLY A 371 -22.41 0.99 5.23
CA GLY A 371 -23.26 -0.20 5.12
C GLY A 371 -22.79 -1.29 4.14
N CYS A 372 -21.67 -1.09 3.43
CA CYS A 372 -21.10 -2.08 2.51
C CYS A 372 -20.83 -3.43 3.21
N SER A 373 -21.60 -4.45 2.83
CA SER A 373 -21.62 -5.77 3.48
C SER A 373 -21.86 -6.90 2.46
N GLY A 374 -21.66 -8.15 2.88
CA GLY A 374 -21.85 -9.32 2.01
C GLY A 374 -20.83 -9.38 0.86
N SER A 375 -21.32 -9.35 -0.39
CA SER A 375 -20.50 -9.31 -1.61
C SER A 375 -19.91 -7.93 -1.92
N CYS A 376 -20.32 -6.87 -1.20
CA CYS A 376 -19.78 -5.53 -1.38
C CYS A 376 -18.33 -5.43 -0.85
N TYR A 377 -17.49 -4.70 -1.60
CA TYR A 377 -16.09 -4.47 -1.25
C TYR A 377 -15.69 -3.02 -1.51
N ASN A 378 -15.68 -2.20 -0.45
CA ASN A 378 -15.06 -0.87 -0.53
C ASN A 378 -13.54 -0.99 -0.59
N TYR A 379 -12.94 -0.08 -1.34
CA TYR A 379 -11.52 0.18 -1.44
C TYR A 379 -11.34 1.65 -1.82
N VAL A 380 -10.18 2.23 -1.54
CA VAL A 380 -9.89 3.62 -1.92
C VAL A 380 -9.49 3.64 -3.39
N SER A 381 -10.06 4.56 -4.16
CA SER A 381 -9.71 4.79 -5.56
C SER A 381 -9.73 6.28 -5.88
N ASN A 382 -8.92 6.66 -6.87
CA ASN A 382 -8.89 8.02 -7.37
C ASN A 382 -9.00 8.09 -8.91
N GLY A 383 -9.07 9.31 -9.42
CA GLY A 383 -9.14 9.63 -10.84
C GLY A 383 -8.80 11.10 -11.04
N VAL A 384 -8.26 11.41 -12.21
CA VAL A 384 -7.85 12.76 -12.62
C VAL A 384 -8.41 13.05 -14.00
N THR A 385 -9.04 14.20 -14.14
CA THR A 385 -9.66 14.65 -15.38
C THR A 385 -9.34 16.10 -15.68
N ALA A 386 -9.08 16.38 -16.96
CA ALA A 386 -8.76 17.70 -17.47
C ALA A 386 -10.02 18.55 -17.60
N LEU A 387 -9.83 19.85 -17.34
CA LEU A 387 -10.86 20.88 -17.41
C LEU A 387 -10.63 21.73 -18.65
N GLU A 388 -11.64 21.88 -19.52
CA GLU A 388 -11.49 22.72 -20.72
C GLU A 388 -11.38 24.22 -20.38
N LYS A 389 -10.50 24.92 -21.11
CA LYS A 389 -10.31 26.39 -20.97
C LYS A 389 -11.49 27.15 -21.60
N GLY A 390 -12.06 28.10 -20.86
CA GLY A 390 -13.09 29.04 -21.35
C GLY A 390 -14.51 28.47 -21.49
N ASN A 391 -14.70 27.16 -21.32
CA ASN A 391 -16.01 26.53 -21.14
C ASN A 391 -15.77 25.20 -20.41
N LEU A 392 -16.24 25.06 -19.16
CA LEU A 392 -16.05 23.81 -18.43
C LEU A 392 -16.79 22.66 -19.12
N LYS A 393 -16.02 21.86 -19.87
CA LYS A 393 -16.30 20.45 -20.09
C LYS A 393 -15.26 19.66 -19.31
N VAL A 394 -15.74 18.76 -18.46
CA VAL A 394 -14.87 17.74 -17.85
C VAL A 394 -14.63 16.70 -18.95
N LYS A 395 -13.38 16.50 -19.35
CA LYS A 395 -13.08 15.54 -20.42
C LYS A 395 -13.15 14.12 -19.87
N VAL A 396 -14.20 13.40 -20.27
CA VAL A 396 -14.26 11.95 -20.07
C VAL A 396 -13.16 11.31 -20.92
N VAL A 397 -12.11 10.86 -20.26
CA VAL A 397 -11.17 9.91 -20.88
C VAL A 397 -11.78 8.53 -20.75
N ILE A 398 -12.45 8.12 -21.82
CA ILE A 398 -12.69 6.71 -22.08
C ILE A 398 -11.37 6.18 -22.64
N SER A 399 -10.61 5.46 -21.82
CA SER A 399 -9.55 4.60 -22.35
C SER A 399 -10.23 3.50 -23.17
N GLU A 400 -10.02 3.47 -24.48
CA GLU A 400 -10.61 2.43 -25.35
C GLU A 400 -10.11 1.01 -24.96
N ASP A 401 -8.99 0.94 -24.22
CA ASP A 401 -8.34 -0.28 -23.71
C ASP A 401 -9.02 -0.94 -22.49
N LEU A 402 -10.27 -0.59 -22.13
CA LEU A 402 -10.99 -1.16 -20.98
C LEU A 402 -12.42 -1.65 -21.31
N VAL A 403 -12.71 -1.98 -22.57
CA VAL A 403 -13.99 -2.60 -22.96
C VAL A 403 -13.95 -4.12 -22.77
N GLY A 404 -14.08 -4.55 -21.50
CA GLY A 404 -14.33 -5.95 -21.18
C GLY A 404 -15.64 -6.47 -21.82
N PRO A 405 -15.77 -7.79 -22.11
CA PRO A 405 -16.84 -8.31 -22.97
C PRO A 405 -18.29 -8.10 -22.50
N THR A 406 -18.51 -7.68 -21.25
CA THR A 406 -19.82 -7.59 -20.60
C THR A 406 -20.57 -6.27 -20.81
N GLN A 407 -19.95 -5.20 -21.35
CA GLN A 407 -20.65 -3.95 -21.68
C GLN A 407 -21.02 -3.79 -23.16
N ALA A 408 -20.57 -4.71 -24.04
CA ALA A 408 -20.95 -4.73 -25.45
C ALA A 408 -22.47 -4.82 -25.69
N MET A 409 -23.25 -5.29 -24.71
CA MET A 409 -24.72 -5.34 -24.77
C MET A 409 -25.41 -3.97 -24.68
N GLN A 410 -24.76 -2.91 -24.19
CA GLN A 410 -25.37 -1.57 -24.11
C GLN A 410 -24.98 -0.64 -25.28
N LEU A 411 -23.81 -0.81 -25.90
CA LEU A 411 -23.47 -0.07 -27.14
C LEU A 411 -24.40 -0.45 -28.31
N HIS A 412 -24.92 -1.69 -28.33
CA HIS A 412 -25.72 -2.20 -29.45
C HIS A 412 -27.11 -1.53 -29.59
N ASP A 413 -27.61 -0.83 -28.56
CA ASP A 413 -28.84 -0.03 -28.65
C ASP A 413 -28.57 1.46 -28.98
N LEU A 414 -27.41 2.00 -28.63
CA LEU A 414 -26.99 3.35 -29.07
C LEU A 414 -26.70 3.39 -30.58
N GLN A 415 -26.16 2.32 -31.17
CA GLN A 415 -25.87 2.25 -32.61
C GLN A 415 -27.12 2.20 -33.52
N LYS A 416 -28.34 2.04 -32.97
CA LYS A 416 -29.58 2.00 -33.77
C LYS A 416 -30.09 3.37 -34.23
N GLN A 417 -29.54 4.49 -33.73
CA GLN A 417 -30.04 5.84 -34.04
C GLN A 417 -29.18 6.67 -35.02
N THR A 418 -28.00 6.21 -35.43
CA THR A 418 -27.11 6.94 -36.35
C THR A 418 -26.89 6.19 -37.66
N LYS A 419 -27.64 6.56 -38.72
CA LYS A 419 -27.35 6.16 -40.10
C LYS A 419 -26.02 6.77 -40.57
N VAL A 420 -24.97 5.95 -40.64
CA VAL A 420 -23.75 6.28 -41.41
C VAL A 420 -23.43 5.08 -42.30
N ILE A 421 -23.24 5.34 -43.60
CA ILE A 421 -22.98 4.33 -44.64
C ILE A 421 -21.50 4.42 -44.99
N TRP A 422 -20.80 3.28 -45.08
CA TRP A 422 -19.47 3.19 -45.71
C TRP A 422 -19.39 2.05 -46.76
N PRO A 423 -18.54 2.17 -47.81
CA PRO A 423 -18.62 1.33 -49.02
C PRO A 423 -17.82 0.02 -48.96
N LYS A 424 -18.02 -0.84 -49.97
CA LYS A 424 -17.41 -2.17 -50.12
C LYS A 424 -16.03 -2.17 -50.81
N GLY A 425 -15.19 -3.12 -50.43
CA GLY A 425 -14.06 -3.65 -51.22
C GLY A 425 -12.80 -3.93 -50.38
N VAL A 426 -11.94 -4.93 -50.62
CA VAL A 426 -11.91 -6.05 -51.59
C VAL A 426 -11.04 -7.20 -51.01
N LEU A 427 -11.50 -8.44 -51.18
CA LEU A 427 -10.83 -9.78 -51.28
C LEU A 427 -9.47 -10.10 -50.58
N ALA A 428 -9.40 -11.31 -50.02
CA ALA A 428 -8.19 -11.99 -49.56
C ALA A 428 -7.57 -12.94 -50.65
N PRO A 429 -6.28 -13.33 -50.56
CA PRO A 429 -5.64 -14.28 -51.49
C PRO A 429 -5.56 -15.75 -51.01
N ASP A 430 -5.36 -16.64 -51.98
CA ASP A 430 -5.43 -18.12 -51.91
C ASP A 430 -4.05 -18.80 -51.69
N PRO A 431 -3.94 -19.96 -50.98
CA PRO A 431 -2.67 -20.57 -50.63
C PRO A 431 -2.23 -21.69 -51.58
N SER A 432 -1.56 -21.37 -52.70
CA SER A 432 -0.98 -22.40 -53.57
C SER A 432 0.27 -22.00 -54.39
N SER A 433 1.47 -22.04 -53.78
CA SER A 433 2.71 -22.30 -54.54
C SER A 433 3.87 -22.86 -53.70
N LYS A 434 4.47 -23.97 -54.16
CA LYS A 434 5.81 -24.44 -53.78
C LYS A 434 6.72 -24.37 -55.00
N THR A 435 8.00 -23.99 -54.84
CA THR A 435 9.21 -24.76 -55.25
C THR A 435 10.49 -23.91 -55.25
N LEU A 436 11.65 -24.60 -55.25
CA LEU A 436 13.04 -24.12 -55.44
C LEU A 436 13.70 -23.46 -54.20
N SER A 437 14.94 -23.79 -53.80
CA SER A 437 15.89 -24.81 -54.32
C SER A 437 16.79 -25.43 -53.22
N GLU A 438 17.07 -26.73 -53.32
CA GLU A 438 17.71 -27.55 -52.27
C GLU A 438 19.25 -27.70 -52.43
N ARG A 439 20.01 -26.60 -52.51
CA ARG A 439 21.49 -26.66 -52.44
C ARG A 439 22.17 -25.80 -51.39
N GLY A 440 21.41 -25.04 -50.59
CA GLY A 440 21.94 -24.30 -49.43
C GLY A 440 21.89 -25.05 -48.08
N GLN A 441 21.04 -26.07 -47.93
CA GLN A 441 20.65 -26.54 -46.59
C GLN A 441 21.60 -27.54 -45.91
N LEU A 442 22.57 -28.14 -46.62
CA LEU A 442 23.42 -29.21 -46.08
C LEU A 442 24.61 -28.76 -45.22
N LYS A 443 24.87 -27.45 -45.07
CA LYS A 443 25.79 -26.95 -44.02
C LYS A 443 25.10 -26.64 -42.69
N ASN A 444 23.79 -26.37 -42.68
CA ASN A 444 23.08 -26.03 -41.43
C ASN A 444 22.66 -27.26 -40.61
N LEU A 445 22.52 -28.45 -41.21
CA LEU A 445 22.08 -29.64 -40.47
C LEU A 445 23.06 -30.13 -39.39
N MET A 446 24.37 -29.86 -39.51
CA MET A 446 25.32 -30.24 -38.44
C MET A 446 25.18 -29.32 -37.21
N LEU A 447 24.88 -28.04 -37.38
CA LEU A 447 24.74 -27.10 -36.26
C LEU A 447 23.42 -27.27 -35.51
N VAL A 448 22.32 -27.60 -36.20
CA VAL A 448 21.03 -27.92 -35.57
C VAL A 448 21.14 -29.14 -34.62
N SER A 449 22.07 -30.06 -34.87
CA SER A 449 22.32 -31.19 -33.96
C SER A 449 22.98 -30.81 -32.62
N ALA A 450 23.67 -29.67 -32.56
CA ALA A 450 24.27 -29.15 -31.33
C ALA A 450 23.21 -28.49 -30.42
N LEU A 451 22.20 -27.84 -31.00
CA LEU A 451 21.09 -27.21 -30.28
C LEU A 451 20.01 -28.20 -29.80
N LEU A 452 20.09 -29.49 -30.15
CA LEU A 452 19.04 -30.49 -29.87
C LEU A 452 19.43 -31.61 -28.88
N ARG A 453 20.51 -31.47 -28.10
CA ARG A 453 20.87 -32.47 -27.07
C ARG A 453 20.12 -32.28 -25.73
N LYS A 454 18.80 -32.50 -25.82
CA LYS A 454 17.81 -32.96 -24.80
C LYS A 454 17.42 -32.04 -23.63
N PRO A 455 16.20 -32.23 -23.04
CA PRO A 455 14.95 -32.80 -23.57
C PRO A 455 13.80 -31.74 -23.57
N SER A 456 12.98 -31.52 -24.61
CA SER A 456 12.00 -32.37 -25.34
C SER A 456 10.57 -32.40 -24.77
N ASN A 457 9.79 -31.32 -24.96
CA ASN A 457 8.47 -31.34 -25.64
C ASN A 457 7.70 -30.01 -25.47
N CYS A 458 7.81 -29.10 -26.44
CA CYS A 458 6.69 -28.23 -26.81
C CYS A 458 6.73 -27.98 -28.32
N MET A 459 5.56 -27.91 -28.95
CA MET A 459 5.42 -27.79 -30.40
C MET A 459 5.70 -26.33 -30.80
N ARG A 460 6.85 -26.06 -31.43
CA ARG A 460 7.15 -24.71 -31.96
C ARG A 460 6.09 -24.32 -32.99
N VAL A 461 5.29 -23.31 -32.67
CA VAL A 461 4.48 -22.60 -33.66
C VAL A 461 5.45 -21.95 -34.65
N THR A 462 5.44 -22.43 -35.89
CA THR A 462 6.25 -21.87 -36.97
C THR A 462 5.53 -20.67 -37.57
N MET A 463 5.78 -19.47 -37.03
CA MET A 463 5.42 -18.19 -37.68
C MET A 463 6.67 -17.31 -37.89
N ASP A 464 6.77 -16.79 -39.11
CA ASP A 464 7.53 -15.65 -39.66
C ASP A 464 9.00 -15.34 -39.32
N LEU A 465 9.74 -16.22 -38.62
CA LEU A 465 11.22 -16.16 -38.64
C LEU A 465 11.85 -16.37 -40.05
N LYS A 466 11.03 -16.63 -41.08
CA LYS A 466 11.45 -16.74 -42.50
C LYS A 466 11.48 -15.42 -43.27
N GLU A 467 10.74 -14.40 -42.84
CA GLU A 467 10.70 -13.10 -43.53
C GLU A 467 11.62 -12.05 -42.90
N LYS A 468 12.10 -12.32 -41.67
CA LYS A 468 13.10 -11.48 -41.01
C LYS A 468 14.40 -11.40 -41.82
N ASP A 469 14.88 -10.18 -41.98
CA ASP A 469 16.21 -9.90 -42.51
C ASP A 469 17.24 -10.12 -41.41
N TRP A 470 18.24 -10.98 -41.68
CA TRP A 470 19.27 -11.35 -40.72
C TRP A 470 20.63 -10.75 -41.09
N GLU A 471 20.73 -9.91 -42.11
CA GLU A 471 22.03 -9.43 -42.60
C GLU A 471 22.70 -8.45 -41.62
N ILE A 472 21.92 -7.63 -40.90
CA ILE A 472 22.45 -6.75 -39.84
C ILE A 472 22.95 -7.60 -38.66
N ALA A 473 22.12 -8.48 -38.08
CA ALA A 473 22.52 -9.45 -37.05
C ALA A 473 23.77 -10.28 -37.42
N ARG A 474 23.91 -10.71 -38.68
CA ARG A 474 25.12 -11.42 -39.16
C ARG A 474 26.35 -10.52 -39.22
N ALA A 475 26.17 -9.21 -39.36
CA ALA A 475 27.22 -8.21 -39.48
C ALA A 475 27.64 -7.56 -38.14
N VAL A 476 27.08 -7.92 -36.99
CA VAL A 476 27.36 -7.33 -35.64
C VAL A 476 28.81 -7.45 -35.13
N LYS A 477 29.75 -7.88 -35.97
CA LYS A 477 31.19 -7.92 -35.71
C LYS A 477 32.00 -7.01 -36.66
N ASN A 478 31.34 -6.27 -37.56
CA ASN A 478 31.95 -5.39 -38.55
C ASN A 478 31.12 -4.09 -38.73
N PRO A 479 31.52 -2.96 -38.11
CA PRO A 479 30.77 -1.70 -38.14
C PRO A 479 30.54 -1.16 -39.55
N ASP A 480 31.54 -1.28 -40.43
CA ASP A 480 31.46 -0.74 -41.79
C ASP A 480 30.47 -1.52 -42.65
N ARG A 481 30.35 -2.85 -42.43
CA ARG A 481 29.30 -3.65 -43.09
C ARG A 481 27.91 -3.31 -42.56
N VAL A 482 27.75 -3.01 -41.27
CA VAL A 482 26.47 -2.53 -40.72
C VAL A 482 26.08 -1.19 -41.35
N ARG A 483 27.01 -0.23 -41.46
CA ARG A 483 26.79 1.05 -42.17
C ARG A 483 26.38 0.85 -43.63
N GLU A 484 27.06 -0.05 -44.33
CA GLU A 484 26.76 -0.37 -45.74
C GLU A 484 25.33 -0.91 -45.89
N LEU A 485 24.92 -1.86 -45.04
CA LEU A 485 23.57 -2.43 -45.03
C LEU A 485 22.49 -1.38 -44.70
N LEU A 486 22.71 -0.54 -43.69
CA LEU A 486 21.80 0.58 -43.38
C LEU A 486 21.68 1.54 -44.58
N SER A 487 22.77 1.82 -45.29
CA SER A 487 22.74 2.65 -46.51
C SER A 487 22.05 1.99 -47.71
N GLN A 488 21.96 0.66 -47.72
CA GLN A 488 21.22 -0.14 -48.70
C GLN A 488 19.72 -0.26 -48.35
N GLY A 489 19.28 0.34 -47.24
CA GLY A 489 17.87 0.40 -46.83
C GLY A 489 17.41 -0.71 -45.88
N HIS A 490 18.33 -1.54 -45.39
CA HIS A 490 18.02 -2.51 -44.34
C HIS A 490 17.63 -1.77 -43.05
N LYS A 491 16.57 -2.21 -42.38
CA LYS A 491 16.10 -1.60 -41.13
C LYS A 491 16.56 -2.42 -39.93
N PRO A 492 17.18 -1.80 -38.91
CA PRO A 492 17.61 -2.53 -37.73
C PRO A 492 16.45 -2.71 -36.75
N ASP A 493 16.48 -3.77 -35.95
CA ASP A 493 15.45 -4.03 -34.92
C ASP A 493 16.01 -4.43 -33.54
N ALA A 494 15.08 -4.70 -32.62
CA ALA A 494 15.33 -5.11 -31.24
C ALA A 494 16.35 -6.26 -31.10
N PHE A 495 16.32 -7.23 -32.02
CA PHE A 495 17.23 -8.37 -32.01
C PHE A 495 18.64 -7.98 -32.45
N ASP A 496 18.78 -7.12 -33.46
CA ASP A 496 20.11 -6.66 -33.91
C ASP A 496 20.85 -5.93 -32.78
N LEU A 497 20.13 -5.14 -31.98
CA LEU A 497 20.65 -4.46 -30.80
C LEU A 497 21.01 -5.45 -29.67
N CYS A 498 20.15 -6.46 -29.41
CA CYS A 498 20.42 -7.48 -28.40
C CYS A 498 21.63 -8.36 -28.78
N GLU A 499 21.77 -8.75 -30.05
CA GLU A 499 22.93 -9.49 -30.57
C GLU A 499 24.22 -8.67 -30.47
N ALA A 500 24.16 -7.38 -30.83
CA ALA A 500 25.30 -6.46 -30.68
C ALA A 500 25.74 -6.33 -29.21
N ALA A 501 24.79 -6.21 -28.27
CA ALA A 501 25.07 -6.18 -26.84
C ALA A 501 25.60 -7.53 -26.30
N LEU A 502 25.01 -8.64 -26.73
CA LEU A 502 25.36 -10.01 -26.32
C LEU A 502 26.77 -10.42 -26.77
N HIS A 503 27.13 -10.11 -28.01
CA HIS A 503 28.43 -10.44 -28.59
C HIS A 503 29.48 -9.33 -28.43
N GLY A 504 29.10 -8.14 -27.98
CA GLY A 504 29.95 -6.96 -28.05
C GLY A 504 31.21 -6.98 -27.18
N ALA A 505 31.26 -7.82 -26.15
CA ALA A 505 32.48 -8.06 -25.39
C ALA A 505 33.63 -8.68 -26.22
N GLN A 506 33.35 -9.23 -27.43
CA GLN A 506 34.31 -9.98 -28.24
C GLN A 506 35.00 -9.18 -29.36
N CYS A 507 34.51 -7.99 -29.72
CA CYS A 507 34.98 -7.26 -30.90
C CYS A 507 35.13 -5.76 -30.63
N ALA A 508 36.24 -5.15 -31.06
CA ALA A 508 36.56 -3.75 -30.76
C ALA A 508 35.55 -2.74 -31.33
N GLY A 509 34.86 -3.08 -32.42
CA GLY A 509 33.82 -2.25 -33.04
C GLY A 509 32.41 -2.41 -32.48
N ALA A 510 32.18 -3.21 -31.44
CA ALA A 510 30.80 -3.49 -31.00
C ALA A 510 30.12 -2.31 -30.30
N VAL A 511 30.86 -1.51 -29.53
CA VAL A 511 30.37 -0.25 -28.95
C VAL A 511 29.94 0.70 -30.07
N GLU A 512 30.75 0.79 -31.13
CA GLU A 512 30.46 1.58 -32.33
C GLU A 512 29.21 1.07 -33.06
N ILE A 513 28.95 -0.24 -33.09
CA ILE A 513 27.72 -0.82 -33.66
C ILE A 513 26.49 -0.48 -32.82
N VAL A 514 26.56 -0.60 -31.49
CA VAL A 514 25.45 -0.20 -30.61
C VAL A 514 25.10 1.28 -30.80
N GLU A 515 26.11 2.16 -30.88
CA GLU A 515 25.94 3.58 -31.21
C GLU A 515 25.33 3.79 -32.60
N ILE A 516 25.80 3.08 -33.64
CA ILE A 516 25.23 3.17 -35.01
C ILE A 516 23.75 2.77 -35.02
N LEU A 517 23.37 1.69 -34.34
CA LEU A 517 22.00 1.18 -34.32
C LEU A 517 21.06 2.14 -33.56
N LEU A 518 21.47 2.62 -32.38
CA LEU A 518 20.69 3.57 -31.59
C LEU A 518 20.59 4.95 -32.25
N ALA A 519 21.64 5.42 -32.92
CA ALA A 519 21.65 6.68 -33.67
C ALA A 519 20.67 6.70 -34.87
N THR A 520 20.07 5.57 -35.26
CA THR A 520 18.96 5.56 -36.22
C THR A 520 17.66 6.14 -35.64
N GLY A 521 17.51 6.16 -34.30
CA GLY A 521 16.31 6.60 -33.60
C GLY A 521 15.10 5.68 -33.75
N VAL A 522 15.28 4.47 -34.31
CA VAL A 522 14.19 3.51 -34.58
C VAL A 522 14.03 2.47 -33.47
N ILE A 523 15.10 2.19 -32.70
CA ILE A 523 15.11 1.14 -31.67
C ILE A 523 15.22 1.78 -30.28
N ASP A 524 14.31 1.40 -29.37
CA ASP A 524 14.37 1.73 -27.95
C ASP A 524 15.43 0.85 -27.24
N PRO A 525 16.39 1.41 -26.48
CA PRO A 525 17.38 0.62 -25.75
C PRO A 525 16.79 -0.29 -24.65
N ASN A 526 15.52 -0.10 -24.28
CA ASN A 526 14.76 -0.90 -23.32
C ASN A 526 13.84 -1.94 -23.98
N THR A 527 14.03 -2.23 -25.27
CA THR A 527 13.27 -3.27 -25.97
C THR A 527 13.81 -4.69 -25.69
N ARG A 528 12.99 -5.71 -25.97
CA ARG A 528 13.40 -7.13 -26.07
C ARG A 528 13.04 -7.66 -27.47
N PRO A 529 13.64 -8.77 -27.95
CA PRO A 529 13.26 -9.37 -29.23
C PRO A 529 11.85 -9.95 -29.15
N ASP A 530 11.01 -9.78 -30.18
CA ASP A 530 9.59 -10.22 -30.16
C ASP A 530 9.37 -11.71 -29.81
N TYR A 531 10.33 -12.58 -30.16
CA TYR A 531 10.25 -14.00 -29.83
C TYR A 531 10.46 -14.30 -28.35
N ALA A 532 10.99 -13.36 -27.55
CA ALA A 532 11.09 -13.48 -26.09
C ALA A 532 9.70 -13.49 -25.42
N ASP A 533 8.67 -12.92 -26.04
CA ASP A 533 7.28 -13.07 -25.59
C ASP A 533 6.60 -14.33 -26.16
N LEU A 534 7.19 -14.98 -27.17
CA LEU A 534 6.68 -16.23 -27.77
C LEU A 534 7.22 -17.52 -27.11
N THR A 535 8.27 -17.44 -26.29
CA THR A 535 8.94 -18.61 -25.68
C THR A 535 8.12 -19.32 -24.60
N ASN A 536 6.96 -18.78 -24.17
CA ASN A 536 6.00 -19.53 -23.35
C ASN A 536 4.53 -19.04 -23.49
N VAL A 537 3.94 -19.25 -24.67
CA VAL A 537 2.46 -19.22 -24.86
C VAL A 537 1.73 -20.43 -24.23
N ALA A 538 2.22 -20.89 -23.07
CA ALA A 538 1.55 -21.86 -22.23
C ALA A 538 0.78 -21.10 -21.14
N GLU A 539 -0.54 -21.06 -21.28
CA GLU A 539 -1.42 -20.54 -20.25
C GLU A 539 -1.11 -21.18 -18.89
N VAL A 540 -1.15 -20.35 -17.84
CA VAL A 540 -1.02 -20.77 -16.45
C VAL A 540 -2.20 -21.71 -16.12
N GLU A 541 -2.00 -23.03 -16.25
CA GLU A 541 -3.05 -24.04 -15.99
C GLU A 541 -3.84 -23.74 -14.71
N LYS A 542 -5.17 -23.77 -14.85
CA LYS A 542 -6.18 -23.35 -13.85
C LYS A 542 -6.08 -24.07 -12.51
N ASP A 543 -5.53 -25.28 -12.49
CA ASP A 543 -5.61 -26.21 -11.34
C ASP A 543 -4.29 -26.41 -10.58
N TRP A 544 -3.35 -25.45 -10.66
CA TRP A 544 -2.10 -25.43 -9.85
C TRP A 544 -2.36 -25.52 -8.33
N ALA A 545 -3.58 -25.25 -7.88
CA ALA A 545 -4.03 -25.50 -6.52
C ALA A 545 -4.33 -26.99 -6.22
N SER A 546 -3.62 -27.97 -6.81
CA SER A 546 -3.76 -29.39 -6.41
C SER A 546 -2.48 -30.24 -6.45
N SER A 547 -2.29 -31.00 -5.36
CA SER A 547 -1.29 -32.07 -5.12
C SER A 547 0.21 -31.71 -5.02
N ASP A 548 0.71 -31.84 -3.79
CA ASP A 548 2.10 -32.09 -3.36
C ASP A 548 3.01 -32.85 -4.35
N LYS A 549 4.09 -32.18 -4.82
CA LYS A 549 5.43 -32.68 -5.25
C LYS A 549 6.45 -31.51 -5.21
N SER A 550 7.76 -31.65 -4.96
CA SER A 550 8.54 -32.67 -4.23
C SER A 550 9.98 -32.20 -3.93
N SER A 551 10.35 -32.09 -2.65
CA SER A 551 11.72 -32.16 -2.04
C SER A 551 12.93 -31.32 -2.50
N SER A 552 12.91 -30.54 -3.58
CA SER A 552 14.11 -29.78 -4.04
C SER A 552 13.85 -28.28 -4.24
N PRO A 553 14.82 -27.39 -3.92
CA PRO A 553 14.73 -25.98 -4.28
C PRO A 553 14.71 -25.77 -5.80
N PRO A 554 13.97 -24.76 -6.31
CA PRO A 554 14.08 -24.35 -7.70
C PRO A 554 15.48 -23.83 -8.05
N GLU A 555 16.04 -24.24 -9.19
CA GLU A 555 17.27 -23.65 -9.74
C GLU A 555 16.94 -22.40 -10.58
N ILE A 556 17.69 -21.32 -10.41
CA ILE A 556 17.58 -20.14 -11.28
C ILE A 556 18.30 -20.44 -12.60
N TYR A 557 17.56 -20.41 -13.71
CA TYR A 557 18.13 -20.59 -15.05
C TYR A 557 18.49 -19.23 -15.64
N LYS A 558 19.64 -19.16 -16.31
CA LYS A 558 20.06 -17.96 -17.04
C LYS A 558 19.60 -18.08 -18.48
N ASP A 559 18.48 -17.45 -18.79
CA ASP A 559 17.97 -17.34 -20.16
C ASP A 559 18.23 -15.92 -20.68
N PRO A 560 19.25 -15.72 -21.54
CA PRO A 560 19.59 -14.39 -22.05
C PRO A 560 18.54 -13.85 -23.04
N ASP A 561 17.69 -14.70 -23.62
CA ASP A 561 16.65 -14.27 -24.57
C ASP A 561 15.60 -13.35 -23.91
N GLU A 562 15.48 -13.38 -22.57
CA GLU A 562 14.58 -12.52 -21.79
C GLU A 562 15.21 -11.19 -21.33
N TRP A 563 16.52 -10.98 -21.53
CA TRP A 563 17.26 -9.85 -20.97
C TRP A 563 17.28 -8.63 -21.90
N TYR A 564 17.17 -7.44 -21.31
CA TYR A 564 17.35 -6.17 -22.04
C TYR A 564 18.83 -5.96 -22.47
N PRO A 565 19.10 -5.17 -23.54
CA PRO A 565 20.45 -4.88 -24.03
C PRO A 565 21.48 -4.49 -22.95
N LEU A 566 21.10 -3.65 -21.98
CA LEU A 566 21.99 -3.24 -20.89
C LEU A 566 22.38 -4.42 -19.97
N HIS A 567 21.42 -5.29 -19.67
CA HIS A 567 21.65 -6.50 -18.87
C HIS A 567 22.51 -7.52 -19.63
N LEU A 568 22.30 -7.69 -20.94
CA LEU A 568 23.15 -8.52 -21.81
C LEU A 568 24.61 -8.03 -21.82
N ALA A 569 24.82 -6.73 -21.99
CA ALA A 569 26.15 -6.10 -22.01
C ALA A 569 26.94 -6.28 -20.70
N LEU A 570 26.24 -6.40 -19.56
CA LEU A 570 26.83 -6.47 -18.22
C LEU A 570 27.03 -7.89 -17.66
N THR A 571 26.36 -8.90 -18.22
CA THR A 571 26.31 -10.27 -17.63
C THR A 571 27.10 -11.33 -18.42
N CYS A 572 27.38 -11.10 -19.70
CA CYS A 572 28.03 -12.10 -20.57
C CYS A 572 29.56 -12.17 -20.42
N SER A 573 30.02 -12.94 -19.43
CA SER A 573 31.44 -13.10 -19.07
C SER A 573 32.16 -14.32 -19.68
N HIS A 574 31.56 -15.04 -20.64
CA HIS A 574 31.83 -16.47 -20.86
C HIS A 574 33.04 -16.88 -21.74
N TYR A 575 33.92 -15.95 -22.18
CA TYR A 575 34.98 -16.27 -23.15
C TYR A 575 36.38 -15.70 -22.83
N PRO A 576 37.47 -16.38 -23.26
CA PRO A 576 38.83 -16.13 -22.77
C PRO A 576 39.54 -15.01 -23.54
N THR A 577 39.41 -13.77 -23.05
CA THR A 577 40.24 -12.63 -23.48
C THR A 577 40.73 -11.84 -22.26
N ASP A 578 41.63 -10.88 -22.46
CA ASP A 578 42.20 -10.06 -21.39
C ASP A 578 41.09 -9.39 -20.54
N ARG A 579 41.10 -9.71 -19.25
CA ARG A 579 40.11 -9.26 -18.26
C ARG A 579 40.05 -7.72 -18.15
N GLN A 580 41.09 -6.98 -18.52
CA GLN A 580 41.04 -5.51 -18.56
C GLN A 580 40.34 -4.98 -19.82
N VAL A 581 40.60 -5.58 -20.99
CA VAL A 581 39.95 -5.20 -22.26
C VAL A 581 38.45 -5.50 -22.18
N GLN A 582 38.08 -6.69 -21.67
CA GLN A 582 36.68 -7.07 -21.45
C GLN A 582 35.94 -6.05 -20.56
N LYS A 583 36.50 -5.69 -19.39
CA LYS A 583 35.90 -4.69 -18.50
C LYS A 583 35.74 -3.32 -19.15
N ARG A 584 36.73 -2.88 -19.93
CA ARG A 584 36.66 -1.61 -20.67
C ARG A 584 35.50 -1.61 -21.66
N ASN A 585 35.38 -2.67 -22.47
CA ASN A 585 34.32 -2.78 -23.47
C ASN A 585 32.92 -2.86 -22.83
N MET A 586 32.76 -3.65 -21.75
CA MET A 586 31.50 -3.72 -20.99
C MET A 586 31.10 -2.35 -20.42
N THR A 587 32.06 -1.62 -19.84
CA THR A 587 31.82 -0.28 -19.28
C THR A 587 31.41 0.71 -20.37
N GLN A 588 32.10 0.70 -21.52
CA GLN A 588 31.79 1.59 -22.65
C GLN A 588 30.42 1.27 -23.27
N MET A 589 30.08 -0.02 -23.44
CA MET A 589 28.80 -0.44 -24.00
C MET A 589 27.62 -0.14 -23.07
N ALA A 590 27.79 -0.36 -21.75
CA ALA A 590 26.80 0.05 -20.76
C ALA A 590 26.65 1.59 -20.71
N THR A 591 27.75 2.35 -20.85
CA THR A 591 27.71 3.82 -20.90
C THR A 591 26.91 4.30 -22.12
N ALA A 592 27.16 3.73 -23.31
CA ALA A 592 26.40 4.05 -24.53
C ALA A 592 24.90 3.78 -24.35
N LEU A 593 24.54 2.58 -23.89
CA LEU A 593 23.14 2.20 -23.65
C LEU A 593 22.46 3.13 -22.64
N LEU A 594 23.11 3.44 -21.51
CA LEU A 594 22.60 4.38 -20.51
C LEU A 594 22.44 5.81 -21.06
N GLN A 595 23.37 6.28 -21.91
CA GLN A 595 23.31 7.62 -22.52
C GLN A 595 22.14 7.77 -23.51
N HIS A 596 21.76 6.69 -24.20
CA HIS A 596 20.57 6.65 -25.06
C HIS A 596 19.27 6.34 -24.29
N GLY A 597 19.32 6.19 -22.96
CA GLY A 597 18.14 6.06 -22.11
C GLY A 597 17.80 4.63 -21.65
N ALA A 598 18.74 3.68 -21.68
CA ALA A 598 18.54 2.38 -21.06
C ALA A 598 18.30 2.52 -19.54
N ASP A 599 17.30 1.82 -19.02
CA ASP A 599 16.97 1.79 -17.59
C ASP A 599 17.82 0.71 -16.87
N PRO A 600 18.70 1.10 -15.93
CA PRO A 600 19.48 0.14 -15.14
C PRO A 600 18.64 -0.67 -14.14
N TYR A 601 17.36 -0.32 -13.96
CA TYR A 601 16.41 -1.02 -13.09
C TYR A 601 15.37 -1.84 -13.88
N ALA A 602 15.51 -1.94 -15.21
CA ALA A 602 14.55 -2.64 -16.08
C ALA A 602 14.36 -4.11 -15.69
N ILE A 603 13.19 -4.43 -15.12
CA ILE A 603 12.88 -5.77 -14.61
C ILE A 603 12.56 -6.73 -15.76
N PHE A 604 13.31 -7.83 -15.85
CA PHE A 604 13.12 -8.89 -16.86
C PHE A 604 12.63 -10.19 -16.22
N ARG A 605 12.10 -11.11 -17.05
CA ARG A 605 11.61 -12.42 -16.58
C ARG A 605 12.78 -13.37 -16.27
N GLN A 606 13.03 -13.63 -14.98
CA GLN A 606 14.02 -14.62 -14.56
C GLN A 606 13.42 -16.03 -14.58
N THR A 607 13.90 -16.90 -15.48
CA THR A 607 13.39 -18.28 -15.60
C THR A 607 13.88 -19.19 -14.47
N VAL A 608 12.98 -20.09 -14.03
CA VAL A 608 13.18 -20.93 -12.83
C VAL A 608 13.06 -22.41 -13.18
N ARG A 609 14.18 -23.11 -13.29
CA ARG A 609 14.21 -24.52 -13.68
C ARG A 609 13.74 -25.41 -12.53
N ILE A 610 12.55 -25.96 -12.70
CA ILE A 610 12.01 -27.08 -11.91
C ILE A 610 11.93 -28.28 -12.85
N TYR A 611 12.26 -29.49 -12.36
CA TYR A 611 12.18 -30.72 -13.13
C TYR A 611 10.71 -31.15 -13.34
N ASN A 612 9.97 -30.42 -14.20
CA ASN A 612 8.90 -30.90 -15.09
C ASN A 612 8.29 -29.72 -15.90
N TYR A 613 8.85 -29.50 -17.09
CA TYR A 613 8.33 -28.83 -18.30
C TYR A 613 7.60 -27.46 -18.29
N TRP A 614 7.17 -26.86 -17.18
CA TRP A 614 6.47 -25.57 -17.22
C TRP A 614 7.01 -24.55 -16.21
N LEU A 615 7.28 -23.33 -16.70
CA LEU A 615 7.88 -22.21 -15.97
C LEU A 615 6.79 -21.27 -15.43
N ARG A 616 6.94 -20.71 -14.23
CA ARG A 616 6.06 -19.67 -13.65
C ARG A 616 6.86 -18.60 -12.90
N PHE A 617 6.31 -17.38 -12.78
CA PHE A 617 6.99 -16.17 -12.31
C PHE A 617 6.24 -15.44 -11.17
N PRO A 618 6.90 -14.61 -10.34
CA PRO A 618 6.28 -13.83 -9.24
C PRO A 618 5.84 -12.41 -9.66
N GLY A 619 4.99 -11.77 -8.84
CA GLY A 619 4.61 -10.34 -8.96
C GLY A 619 3.10 -10.07 -8.96
N GLU A 620 2.41 -10.38 -7.85
CA GLU A 620 0.95 -10.26 -7.68
C GLU A 620 0.59 -9.52 -6.36
N PRO A 621 -0.61 -8.91 -6.22
CA PRO A 621 -1.00 -8.09 -5.05
C PRO A 621 -1.28 -8.88 -3.74
N GLN A 622 -0.49 -9.90 -3.43
CA GLN A 622 -0.71 -10.83 -2.33
C GLN A 622 0.51 -11.00 -1.40
N ASP A 623 1.56 -10.20 -1.62
CA ASP A 623 2.86 -10.30 -0.94
C ASP A 623 2.86 -9.84 0.54
N ASP A 624 1.73 -9.38 1.08
CA ASP A 624 1.51 -9.12 2.52
C ASP A 624 0.48 -10.07 3.16
N LYS A 625 0.16 -11.19 2.49
CA LYS A 625 -0.72 -12.22 3.06
C LYS A 625 0.10 -13.31 3.76
N PRO A 626 -0.39 -13.88 4.86
CA PRO A 626 0.26 -15.00 5.50
C PRO A 626 0.25 -16.24 4.61
N ASP A 627 1.24 -17.10 4.80
CA ASP A 627 1.27 -18.41 4.17
C ASP A 627 0.11 -19.32 4.66
N LYS A 628 0.03 -20.54 4.12
CA LYS A 628 -1.01 -21.51 4.52
C LYS A 628 -0.93 -21.95 5.98
N GLY A 629 0.17 -21.66 6.68
CA GLY A 629 0.37 -21.84 8.11
C GLY A 629 0.17 -20.56 8.91
N GLY A 630 -0.42 -19.50 8.33
CA GLY A 630 -0.70 -18.23 9.00
C GLY A 630 0.51 -17.33 9.24
N VAL A 631 1.66 -17.62 8.62
CA VAL A 631 2.92 -16.89 8.85
C VAL A 631 3.14 -15.82 7.78
N TYR A 632 3.19 -14.55 8.19
CA TYR A 632 3.43 -13.41 7.31
C TYR A 632 4.87 -13.35 6.77
N PRO A 633 5.13 -12.78 5.58
CA PRO A 633 6.48 -12.78 4.97
C PRO A 633 7.58 -12.14 5.82
N LEU A 634 7.28 -11.04 6.52
CA LEU A 634 8.19 -10.43 7.50
C LEU A 634 8.53 -11.40 8.65
N ILE A 635 7.51 -12.07 9.20
CA ILE A 635 7.69 -13.09 10.24
C ILE A 635 8.44 -14.32 9.70
N ALA A 636 8.22 -14.71 8.45
CA ALA A 636 8.95 -15.79 7.80
C ALA A 636 10.44 -15.42 7.62
N ALA A 637 10.77 -14.19 7.23
CA ALA A 637 12.13 -13.68 7.16
C ALA A 637 12.82 -13.68 8.55
N LEU A 638 12.15 -13.13 9.56
CA LEU A 638 12.60 -13.14 10.96
C LEU A 638 12.74 -14.58 11.53
N SER A 639 11.91 -15.53 11.09
CA SER A 639 12.05 -16.95 11.45
C SER A 639 13.26 -17.61 10.78
N ARG A 640 13.60 -17.16 9.56
CA ARG A 640 14.75 -17.66 8.79
C ARG A 640 16.08 -17.14 9.30
N ILE A 641 16.13 -15.96 9.93
CA ILE A 641 17.30 -15.51 10.71
C ILE A 641 17.77 -16.67 11.60
N ARG A 642 16.91 -17.15 12.51
CA ARG A 642 17.24 -18.26 13.43
C ARG A 642 17.81 -19.52 12.76
N ALA A 643 17.41 -19.83 11.53
CA ALA A 643 17.81 -21.05 10.83
C ALA A 643 19.20 -20.99 10.17
N TYR A 644 19.64 -19.81 9.71
CA TYR A 644 20.89 -19.65 8.94
C TYR A 644 22.13 -19.32 9.81
N TRP A 645 21.95 -19.12 11.11
CA TRP A 645 22.95 -18.56 12.03
C TRP A 645 24.14 -19.47 12.39
N SER A 646 24.29 -20.62 11.72
CA SER A 646 25.49 -21.46 11.83
C SER A 646 26.26 -21.64 10.53
N LYS A 647 26.05 -20.78 9.52
CA LYS A 647 26.86 -20.74 8.28
C LYS A 647 27.09 -19.29 7.84
N THR A 648 28.30 -18.80 8.06
CA THR A 648 28.75 -17.45 7.73
C THR A 648 28.90 -17.24 6.22
N GLU A 649 28.07 -16.37 5.61
CA GLU A 649 28.38 -15.50 4.45
C GLU A 649 27.15 -14.76 3.88
N HIS A 650 25.91 -15.21 4.15
CA HIS A 650 24.68 -14.72 3.47
C HIS A 650 23.67 -13.94 4.33
N LEU A 651 24.11 -13.29 5.41
CA LEU A 651 23.19 -12.56 6.30
C LEU A 651 22.79 -11.16 5.81
N GLY A 652 23.70 -10.41 5.18
CA GLY A 652 23.39 -9.08 4.63
C GLY A 652 22.26 -9.11 3.58
N THR A 653 22.11 -10.21 2.84
CA THR A 653 20.98 -10.42 1.91
C THR A 653 19.65 -10.71 2.60
N LEU A 654 19.67 -11.26 3.82
CA LEU A 654 18.44 -11.54 4.59
C LEU A 654 17.97 -10.31 5.39
N GLU A 655 18.91 -9.45 5.79
CA GLU A 655 18.61 -8.18 6.46
C GLU A 655 18.22 -7.08 5.47
N SER A 656 18.84 -7.04 4.27
CA SER A 656 18.27 -6.33 3.11
C SER A 656 16.82 -6.76 2.93
N ALA A 657 16.53 -8.05 2.84
CA ALA A 657 15.15 -8.53 2.67
C ALA A 657 14.19 -8.10 3.79
N ILE A 658 14.63 -7.81 5.02
CA ILE A 658 13.77 -7.28 6.08
C ILE A 658 13.56 -5.76 5.91
N ASP A 659 14.62 -5.01 5.63
CA ASP A 659 14.52 -3.59 5.33
C ASP A 659 13.69 -3.35 4.05
N ASP A 660 13.86 -4.19 3.03
CA ASP A 660 13.14 -4.21 1.76
C ASP A 660 11.65 -4.59 1.96
N LEU A 661 11.34 -5.59 2.79
CA LEU A 661 9.96 -5.92 3.16
C LEU A 661 9.29 -4.77 3.91
N LEU A 662 9.98 -4.15 4.88
CA LEU A 662 9.47 -2.99 5.62
C LEU A 662 9.35 -1.73 4.74
N ALA A 663 10.21 -1.57 3.72
CA ALA A 663 10.13 -0.49 2.74
C ALA A 663 9.02 -0.73 1.69
N ALA A 664 8.76 -2.00 1.34
CA ALA A 664 7.62 -2.43 0.53
C ALA A 664 6.29 -2.39 1.29
N GLY A 665 6.30 -2.05 2.58
CA GLY A 665 5.10 -1.82 3.39
C GLY A 665 4.56 -3.04 4.13
N ALA A 666 5.33 -4.12 4.29
CA ALA A 666 4.94 -5.27 5.12
C ALA A 666 4.68 -4.82 6.57
N ASP A 667 3.53 -5.19 7.12
CA ASP A 667 3.08 -4.71 8.43
C ASP A 667 3.94 -5.30 9.58
N PRO A 668 4.65 -4.48 10.38
CA PRO A 668 5.41 -4.97 11.53
C PRO A 668 4.54 -5.45 12.72
N MET A 669 3.24 -5.10 12.76
CA MET A 669 2.32 -5.47 13.85
C MET A 669 1.76 -6.90 13.74
N VAL A 670 1.99 -7.58 12.61
CA VAL A 670 1.46 -8.92 12.36
C VAL A 670 1.94 -9.95 13.39
N ARG A 671 1.07 -10.93 13.67
CA ARG A 671 1.35 -12.04 14.58
C ARG A 671 1.26 -13.36 13.83
N ASP A 672 2.11 -14.33 14.17
CA ASP A 672 1.90 -15.71 13.74
C ASP A 672 0.69 -16.35 14.48
N PRO A 673 0.22 -17.54 14.11
CA PRO A 673 -0.92 -18.18 14.79
C PRO A 673 -0.65 -18.63 16.22
N ARG A 674 0.60 -18.52 16.69
CA ARG A 674 0.98 -18.73 18.09
C ARG A 674 1.02 -17.39 18.85
N GLY A 675 0.60 -16.28 18.23
CA GLY A 675 0.56 -14.94 18.81
C GLY A 675 1.91 -14.22 18.85
N ASN A 676 2.97 -14.78 18.27
CA ASN A 676 4.30 -14.19 18.28
C ASN A 676 4.38 -12.99 17.32
N THR A 677 4.76 -11.83 17.85
CA THR A 677 5.12 -10.64 17.07
C THR A 677 6.54 -10.75 16.50
N ALA A 678 6.93 -9.83 15.61
CA ALA A 678 8.30 -9.73 15.11
C ALA A 678 9.37 -9.67 16.24
N LEU A 679 9.08 -9.02 17.37
CA LEU A 679 9.98 -8.97 18.53
C LEU A 679 10.17 -10.34 19.21
N HIS A 680 9.16 -11.22 19.22
CA HIS A 680 9.30 -12.56 19.79
C HIS A 680 10.30 -13.41 18.98
N TYR A 681 10.29 -13.25 17.65
CA TYR A 681 11.23 -13.93 16.76
C TYR A 681 12.65 -13.37 16.89
N LEU A 682 12.83 -12.06 17.04
CA LEU A 682 14.14 -11.48 17.36
C LEU A 682 14.66 -11.99 18.71
N ALA A 683 13.85 -11.94 19.77
CA ALA A 683 14.23 -12.36 21.12
C ALA A 683 14.66 -13.84 21.21
N LEU A 684 14.05 -14.72 20.42
CA LEU A 684 14.40 -16.14 20.31
C LEU A 684 15.65 -16.44 19.47
N SER A 685 16.21 -15.44 18.79
CA SER A 685 17.27 -15.61 17.79
C SER A 685 18.59 -14.95 18.19
N TRP A 686 18.78 -14.60 19.45
CA TRP A 686 20.02 -14.00 19.96
C TRP A 686 21.21 -14.98 19.90
N PRO A 687 22.42 -14.54 19.51
CA PRO A 687 23.53 -15.44 19.20
C PRO A 687 24.25 -15.93 20.45
N ASP A 688 24.69 -17.18 20.41
CA ASP A 688 25.58 -17.78 21.41
C ASP A 688 27.05 -17.30 21.31
N ASP A 689 27.40 -16.50 20.29
CA ASP A 689 28.78 -16.32 19.79
C ASP A 689 29.16 -14.86 19.44
N PHE A 690 30.44 -14.52 19.63
CA PHE A 690 31.02 -13.18 19.78
C PHE A 690 31.29 -12.41 18.48
N SER A 691 30.48 -12.58 17.43
CA SER A 691 30.67 -11.85 16.17
C SER A 691 29.67 -10.70 16.04
N VAL A 692 30.17 -9.47 15.76
CA VAL A 692 29.70 -8.29 14.96
C VAL A 692 28.18 -7.97 14.80
N ARG A 693 27.28 -8.86 15.18
CA ARG A 693 25.85 -8.96 14.81
C ARG A 693 24.91 -8.53 15.93
N VAL A 694 25.45 -8.27 17.11
CA VAL A 694 24.70 -7.77 18.26
C VAL A 694 24.23 -6.33 17.98
N ASP A 695 25.01 -5.54 17.24
CA ASP A 695 24.63 -4.20 16.76
C ASP A 695 23.47 -4.25 15.77
N GLU A 696 23.49 -5.24 14.87
CA GLU A 696 22.47 -5.47 13.83
C GLU A 696 21.13 -5.91 14.45
N GLN A 697 21.16 -6.81 15.44
CA GLN A 697 19.95 -7.15 16.22
C GLN A 697 19.44 -6.00 17.08
N ARG A 698 20.33 -5.23 17.73
CA ARG A 698 19.95 -4.01 18.46
C ARG A 698 19.34 -2.97 17.53
N ARG A 699 19.85 -2.81 16.30
CA ARG A 699 19.26 -1.97 15.23
C ARG A 699 17.84 -2.45 14.88
N LEU A 700 17.65 -3.72 14.55
CA LEU A 700 16.34 -4.25 14.17
C LEU A 700 15.33 -4.17 15.34
N CYS A 701 15.79 -4.43 16.57
CA CYS A 701 14.95 -4.28 17.76
C CYS A 701 14.48 -2.83 17.95
N ARG A 702 15.40 -1.84 17.86
CA ARG A 702 15.04 -0.41 17.88
C ARG A 702 14.09 -0.05 16.74
N LEU A 703 14.41 -0.43 15.49
CA LEU A 703 13.60 -0.15 14.31
C LEU A 703 12.14 -0.65 14.46
N LEU A 704 11.95 -1.84 15.02
CA LEU A 704 10.63 -2.41 15.25
C LEU A 704 9.88 -1.73 16.41
N LEU A 705 10.59 -1.33 17.47
CA LEU A 705 10.00 -0.56 18.59
C LEU A 705 9.63 0.87 18.16
N ASP A 706 10.50 1.53 17.38
CA ASP A 706 10.27 2.85 16.75
C ASP A 706 9.09 2.83 15.75
N ARG A 707 8.71 1.64 15.26
CA ARG A 707 7.50 1.41 14.44
C ARG A 707 6.25 1.08 15.26
N GLY A 708 6.34 1.13 16.60
CA GLY A 708 5.19 1.01 17.49
C GLY A 708 4.83 -0.43 17.91
N ILE A 709 5.72 -1.42 17.74
CA ILE A 709 5.42 -2.77 18.27
C ILE A 709 5.43 -2.72 19.80
N ASP A 710 4.30 -3.08 20.41
CA ASP A 710 4.17 -3.24 21.85
C ASP A 710 5.21 -4.24 22.42
N PRO A 711 6.16 -3.81 23.27
CA PRO A 711 7.15 -4.70 23.89
C PRO A 711 6.53 -5.64 24.95
N ASN A 712 5.33 -5.31 25.43
CA ASN A 712 4.58 -6.10 26.42
C ASN A 712 3.64 -7.12 25.77
N ALA A 713 3.52 -7.12 24.43
CA ALA A 713 2.68 -8.05 23.71
C ALA A 713 3.02 -9.49 24.11
N ARG A 714 1.98 -10.27 24.44
CA ARG A 714 2.12 -11.68 24.79
C ARG A 714 1.71 -12.58 23.63
N ASN A 715 2.46 -13.67 23.46
CA ASN A 715 2.07 -14.80 22.62
C ASN A 715 0.99 -15.67 23.30
N LEU A 716 0.53 -16.74 22.63
CA LEU A 716 -0.50 -17.65 23.19
C LEU A 716 0.00 -18.46 24.39
N ASP A 717 1.31 -18.58 24.59
CA ASP A 717 1.91 -19.16 25.80
C ASP A 717 1.98 -18.15 26.98
N GLY A 718 1.49 -16.91 26.78
CA GLY A 718 1.47 -15.84 27.78
C GLY A 718 2.81 -15.14 28.00
N GLN A 719 3.80 -15.42 27.15
CA GLN A 719 5.17 -14.92 27.23
C GLN A 719 5.34 -13.64 26.40
N SER A 720 6.12 -12.67 26.89
CA SER A 720 6.53 -11.50 26.11
C SER A 720 7.86 -11.75 25.38
N ALA A 721 8.21 -10.88 24.44
CA ALA A 721 9.53 -10.91 23.79
C ALA A 721 10.69 -10.83 24.80
N LEU A 722 10.58 -9.97 25.82
CA LEU A 722 11.61 -9.86 26.86
C LEU A 722 11.72 -11.14 27.71
N LYS A 723 10.60 -11.78 28.06
CA LYS A 723 10.59 -13.10 28.73
C LYS A 723 11.33 -14.14 27.88
N LEU A 724 11.03 -14.20 26.58
CA LEU A 724 11.70 -15.11 25.64
C LEU A 724 13.22 -14.88 25.59
N TYR A 725 13.66 -13.62 25.53
CA TYR A 725 15.07 -13.24 25.57
C TYR A 725 15.80 -13.75 26.83
N PHE A 726 15.15 -13.67 28.00
CA PHE A 726 15.71 -14.24 29.24
C PHE A 726 15.76 -15.78 29.25
N THR A 727 14.89 -16.47 28.48
CA THR A 727 14.84 -17.95 28.39
C THR A 727 15.58 -18.61 27.20
N ALA A 728 15.98 -17.87 26.16
CA ALA A 728 16.28 -18.43 24.83
C ALA A 728 17.41 -19.49 24.76
N PHE A 729 18.29 -19.56 25.77
CA PHE A 729 19.49 -20.44 25.79
C PHE A 729 19.21 -21.94 25.95
N GLU A 730 17.95 -22.40 26.04
CA GLU A 730 17.63 -23.83 26.24
C GLU A 730 17.46 -24.68 24.96
N THR A 731 17.54 -24.12 23.75
CA THR A 731 17.21 -24.89 22.52
C THR A 731 18.30 -25.86 22.03
N SER A 732 18.41 -26.98 22.76
CA SER A 732 18.78 -28.35 22.36
C SER A 732 20.12 -28.64 21.66
N ARG A 733 20.89 -27.67 21.16
CA ARG A 733 22.17 -27.96 20.47
C ARG A 733 23.32 -28.40 21.40
N TYR A 734 23.25 -28.11 22.70
CA TYR A 734 24.35 -28.38 23.65
C TYR A 734 24.12 -29.52 24.65
N GLN A 735 22.89 -30.03 24.84
CA GLN A 735 22.65 -31.16 25.74
C GLN A 735 23.23 -32.50 25.24
N ASN A 736 23.49 -32.63 23.93
CA ASN A 736 23.86 -33.91 23.30
C ASN A 736 25.34 -34.04 22.85
N ARG A 737 26.25 -33.16 23.29
CA ARG A 737 27.70 -33.35 23.11
C ARG A 737 28.41 -33.59 24.44
N GLN A 738 28.37 -34.85 24.88
CA GLN A 738 29.36 -35.43 25.80
C GLN A 738 30.77 -35.12 25.26
N GLY A 739 31.55 -34.26 25.94
CA GLY A 739 32.98 -34.09 25.64
C GLY A 739 33.56 -32.66 25.62
N TYR A 740 32.77 -31.59 25.71
CA TYR A 740 33.35 -30.24 25.90
C TYR A 740 33.63 -29.98 27.37
N SER A 741 34.91 -29.82 27.70
CA SER A 741 35.39 -29.47 29.04
C SER A 741 34.84 -28.12 29.50
N TRP A 742 34.49 -28.03 30.78
CA TRP A 742 34.03 -26.80 31.45
C TRP A 742 35.06 -25.66 31.45
N ASN A 743 36.32 -25.95 31.10
CA ASN A 743 37.46 -25.09 31.40
C ASN A 743 37.84 -24.09 30.28
N VAL A 744 36.94 -23.80 29.33
CA VAL A 744 37.19 -22.84 28.22
C VAL A 744 36.64 -21.44 28.53
N TRP A 745 35.98 -21.25 29.68
CA TRP A 745 35.18 -20.05 29.98
C TRP A 745 35.71 -19.20 31.15
N GLN A 746 37.00 -19.31 31.49
CA GLN A 746 37.64 -18.52 32.56
C GLN A 746 38.36 -17.24 32.08
N ASP A 747 38.50 -17.02 30.78
CA ASP A 747 39.27 -15.90 30.18
C ASP A 747 38.36 -14.85 29.47
N MET A 748 37.12 -14.62 29.94
CA MET A 748 36.13 -13.80 29.21
C MET A 748 35.55 -12.64 30.02
N ASP A 749 36.42 -11.70 30.39
CA ASP A 749 36.04 -10.40 30.97
C ASP A 749 35.29 -9.50 29.97
N GLU A 750 34.11 -9.04 30.38
CA GLU A 750 33.40 -7.81 29.93
C GLU A 750 32.32 -7.79 28.78
N PRO A 751 32.10 -8.76 27.85
CA PRO A 751 31.15 -8.51 26.75
C PRO A 751 29.67 -8.72 27.12
N TYR A 752 29.33 -9.74 27.91
CA TYR A 752 27.94 -10.18 28.06
C TYR A 752 27.09 -9.32 29.03
N ALA A 753 27.65 -8.85 30.14
CA ALA A 753 26.89 -8.04 31.11
C ALA A 753 26.35 -6.76 30.43
N LYS A 754 27.24 -5.98 29.81
CA LYS A 754 26.93 -4.80 29.00
C LYS A 754 25.92 -5.06 27.89
N ILE A 755 26.01 -6.21 27.22
CA ILE A 755 25.05 -6.58 26.17
C ILE A 755 23.64 -6.82 26.75
N ASN A 756 23.51 -7.47 27.91
CA ASN A 756 22.21 -7.64 28.55
C ASN A 756 21.67 -6.31 29.09
N GLU A 757 22.54 -5.44 29.63
CA GLU A 757 22.21 -4.07 30.07
C GLU A 757 21.60 -3.25 28.91
N GLU A 758 22.32 -3.11 27.78
CA GLU A 758 21.85 -2.33 26.64
C GLU A 758 20.53 -2.86 26.02
N VAL A 759 20.29 -4.17 26.07
CA VAL A 759 18.99 -4.74 25.65
C VAL A 759 17.89 -4.36 26.61
N LEU A 760 18.16 -4.48 27.92
CA LEU A 760 17.20 -4.12 28.95
C LEU A 760 16.82 -2.63 28.82
N GLU A 761 17.80 -1.75 28.61
CA GLU A 761 17.58 -0.32 28.35
C GLU A 761 16.72 -0.06 27.10
N ILE A 762 16.93 -0.79 25.99
CA ILE A 762 16.11 -0.66 24.78
C ILE A 762 14.64 -1.01 25.07
N PHE A 763 14.40 -2.10 25.81
CA PHE A 763 13.05 -2.53 26.18
C PHE A 763 12.41 -1.61 27.24
N GLU A 764 13.15 -1.18 28.26
CA GLU A 764 12.70 -0.22 29.28
C GLU A 764 12.30 1.12 28.65
N LYS A 765 13.13 1.66 27.74
CA LYS A 765 12.84 2.90 27.02
C LYS A 765 11.58 2.82 26.16
N ALA A 766 11.25 1.62 25.66
CA ALA A 766 10.00 1.36 24.94
C ALA A 766 8.80 1.05 25.85
N GLY A 767 8.97 1.04 27.17
CA GLY A 767 7.90 0.81 28.14
C GLY A 767 7.66 -0.66 28.52
N ALA A 768 8.68 -1.52 28.44
CA ALA A 768 8.57 -2.91 28.87
C ALA A 768 8.37 -3.07 30.39
N ASN A 769 7.40 -3.90 30.78
CA ASN A 769 7.06 -4.20 32.17
C ASN A 769 7.93 -5.35 32.72
N LEU A 770 8.97 -5.00 33.46
CA LEU A 770 9.89 -5.97 34.09
C LEU A 770 9.25 -6.79 35.22
N THR A 771 8.21 -6.24 35.87
CA THR A 771 7.47 -6.90 36.98
C THR A 771 6.38 -7.87 36.50
N ALA A 772 6.22 -8.05 35.20
CA ALA A 772 5.17 -8.90 34.64
C ALA A 772 5.31 -10.38 35.04
N GLN A 773 4.23 -10.94 35.61
CA GLN A 773 4.06 -12.38 35.84
C GLN A 773 3.50 -13.08 34.59
N ASP A 774 3.91 -14.33 34.35
CA ASP A 774 3.31 -15.20 33.33
C ASP A 774 2.07 -15.97 33.86
N SER A 775 1.58 -16.92 33.08
CA SER A 775 0.45 -17.79 33.40
C SER A 775 0.70 -18.73 34.59
N GLU A 776 1.96 -18.98 34.98
CA GLU A 776 2.34 -19.69 36.21
C GLU A 776 2.65 -18.73 37.37
N GLY A 777 2.42 -17.43 37.21
CA GLY A 777 2.75 -16.40 38.20
C GLY A 777 4.24 -16.07 38.30
N GLN A 778 5.08 -16.57 37.38
CA GLN A 778 6.53 -16.40 37.47
C GLN A 778 6.98 -15.05 36.90
N THR A 779 7.72 -14.29 37.71
CA THR A 779 8.44 -13.07 37.29
C THR A 779 9.70 -13.42 36.48
N LEU A 780 10.44 -12.42 35.98
CA LEU A 780 11.75 -12.64 35.36
C LEU A 780 12.76 -13.28 36.33
N LEU A 781 12.75 -12.90 37.62
CA LEU A 781 13.63 -13.47 38.64
C LEU A 781 13.39 -14.97 38.86
N HIS A 782 12.15 -15.43 38.93
CA HIS A 782 11.83 -16.87 39.05
C HIS A 782 12.43 -17.68 37.89
N ILE A 783 12.39 -17.11 36.67
CA ILE A 783 12.85 -17.77 35.46
C ILE A 783 14.36 -17.88 35.41
N VAL A 784 15.07 -16.82 35.78
CA VAL A 784 16.54 -16.81 35.84
C VAL A 784 17.04 -17.67 37.00
N ALA A 785 16.38 -17.60 38.16
CA ALA A 785 16.63 -18.47 39.31
C ALA A 785 16.40 -19.97 39.01
N GLY A 786 15.47 -20.27 38.11
CA GLY A 786 15.14 -21.63 37.67
C GLY A 786 16.15 -22.29 36.72
N LYS A 787 17.33 -21.70 36.47
CA LYS A 787 18.29 -22.17 35.44
C LYS A 787 19.73 -22.21 35.96
N ARG A 788 20.37 -23.39 35.87
CA ARG A 788 21.72 -23.67 36.40
C ARG A 788 22.84 -23.37 35.39
N THR A 789 23.05 -22.11 34.99
CA THR A 789 24.21 -21.73 34.16
C THR A 789 24.85 -20.42 34.61
N LEU A 790 26.17 -20.29 34.42
CA LEU A 790 26.92 -19.06 34.76
C LEU A 790 26.35 -17.82 34.04
N ARG A 791 25.88 -17.95 32.79
CA ARG A 791 25.25 -16.85 32.04
C ARG A 791 23.93 -16.33 32.66
N MET A 792 23.27 -17.15 33.49
CA MET A 792 22.07 -16.72 34.21
C MET A 792 22.43 -15.94 35.50
N TYR A 793 23.67 -16.02 35.97
CA TYR A 793 24.13 -15.27 37.14
C TYR A 793 24.20 -13.76 36.86
N ASP A 794 24.83 -13.36 35.76
CA ASP A 794 24.91 -11.95 35.35
C ASP A 794 23.51 -11.36 35.10
N ARG A 795 22.61 -12.18 34.53
CA ARG A 795 21.20 -11.83 34.34
C ARG A 795 20.43 -11.72 35.65
N LEU A 796 20.77 -12.51 36.67
CA LEU A 796 20.19 -12.41 38.00
C LEU A 796 20.61 -11.10 38.65
N LEU A 797 21.91 -10.78 38.63
CA LEU A 797 22.45 -9.53 39.17
C LEU A 797 21.88 -8.30 38.46
N LEU A 798 21.76 -8.33 37.12
CA LEU A 798 21.14 -7.26 36.34
C LEU A 798 19.64 -7.07 36.63
N LEU A 799 18.91 -8.15 36.91
CA LEU A 799 17.50 -8.04 37.29
C LEU A 799 17.33 -7.54 38.73
N LEU A 800 18.26 -7.88 39.64
CA LEU A 800 18.28 -7.37 41.02
C LEU A 800 18.74 -5.90 41.10
N SER A 801 19.60 -5.43 40.19
CA SER A 801 19.96 -4.00 40.09
C SER A 801 18.85 -3.10 39.53
N LYS A 802 17.69 -3.69 39.18
CA LYS A 802 16.45 -3.01 38.79
C LYS A 802 15.37 -3.07 39.89
N ASP A 803 15.78 -3.32 41.14
CA ASP A 803 14.91 -3.38 42.33
C ASP A 803 13.73 -4.36 42.20
N LEU A 804 13.90 -5.44 41.42
CA LEU A 804 12.87 -6.45 41.25
C LEU A 804 12.78 -7.34 42.51
N ASP A 805 11.58 -7.44 43.08
CA ASP A 805 11.34 -8.19 44.32
C ASP A 805 11.47 -9.72 44.10
N PRO A 806 12.45 -10.40 44.75
CA PRO A 806 12.58 -11.86 44.69
C PRO A 806 11.55 -12.62 45.55
N MET A 807 10.82 -11.91 46.43
CA MET A 807 9.83 -12.47 47.37
C MET A 807 8.41 -12.58 46.80
N VAL A 808 8.17 -12.06 45.58
CA VAL A 808 6.95 -12.33 44.82
C VAL A 808 6.75 -13.84 44.73
N ARG A 809 5.52 -14.33 44.93
CA ARG A 809 5.19 -15.76 44.84
C ARG A 809 4.54 -16.11 43.51
N ASN A 810 4.98 -17.22 42.93
CA ASN A 810 4.34 -17.84 41.76
C ASN A 810 3.04 -18.57 42.14
N ALA A 811 2.36 -19.19 41.17
CA ALA A 811 1.10 -19.91 41.38
C ALA A 811 1.23 -21.19 42.25
N LYS A 812 2.44 -21.69 42.47
CA LYS A 812 2.76 -22.80 43.40
C LYS A 812 3.06 -22.30 44.82
N GLY A 813 3.08 -20.98 45.01
CA GLY A 813 3.45 -20.33 46.27
C GLY A 813 4.95 -20.17 46.47
N GLU A 814 5.78 -20.54 45.50
CA GLU A 814 7.25 -20.48 45.55
C GLU A 814 7.72 -19.05 45.23
N THR A 815 8.75 -18.58 45.91
CA THR A 815 9.52 -17.37 45.56
C THR A 815 10.65 -17.69 44.57
N ALA A 816 11.37 -16.67 44.07
CA ALA A 816 12.58 -16.91 43.27
C ALA A 816 13.66 -17.66 44.07
N ILE A 817 13.74 -17.43 45.39
CA ILE A 817 14.64 -18.15 46.31
C ILE A 817 14.23 -19.62 46.40
N ASP A 818 12.95 -19.91 46.58
CA ASP A 818 12.43 -21.29 46.69
C ASP A 818 12.69 -22.07 45.39
N VAL A 819 12.49 -21.44 44.22
CA VAL A 819 12.83 -22.01 42.91
C VAL A 819 14.33 -22.30 42.80
N ALA A 820 15.21 -21.38 43.18
CA ALA A 820 16.67 -21.60 43.18
C ALA A 820 17.11 -22.72 44.14
N MET A 821 16.47 -22.87 45.30
CA MET A 821 16.74 -23.95 46.26
C MET A 821 16.25 -25.32 45.76
N SER A 822 15.11 -25.37 45.06
CA SER A 822 14.50 -26.63 44.57
C SER A 822 15.41 -27.42 43.63
N LEU A 823 16.34 -26.74 42.95
CA LEU A 823 17.25 -27.30 41.97
C LEU A 823 18.53 -27.92 42.57
N GLU A 824 18.84 -27.64 43.83
CA GLU A 824 20.02 -28.18 44.54
C GLU A 824 19.67 -28.71 45.95
N PRO A 825 19.06 -29.91 46.04
CA PRO A 825 18.64 -30.52 47.32
C PRO A 825 19.78 -30.83 48.30
N SER A 826 21.05 -30.65 47.88
CA SER A 826 22.24 -30.80 48.72
C SER A 826 22.48 -29.63 49.68
N GLY A 827 21.76 -28.51 49.55
CA GLY A 827 21.65 -27.47 50.58
C GLY A 827 22.36 -26.13 50.31
N GLU A 828 23.21 -26.03 49.30
CA GLU A 828 24.05 -24.84 49.02
C GLU A 828 23.84 -24.28 47.60
N SER A 829 22.63 -23.82 47.28
CA SER A 829 22.34 -23.18 45.99
C SER A 829 22.92 -21.76 45.92
N PHE A 830 23.95 -21.55 45.09
CA PHE A 830 24.63 -20.26 44.90
C PHE A 830 23.69 -19.12 44.50
N PHE A 831 22.71 -19.39 43.63
CA PHE A 831 21.70 -18.41 43.22
C PHE A 831 20.76 -18.05 44.38
N ALA A 832 20.40 -19.03 45.23
CA ALA A 832 19.59 -18.78 46.40
C ALA A 832 20.34 -17.97 47.47
N THR A 833 21.66 -18.14 47.60
CA THR A 833 22.49 -17.29 48.47
C THR A 833 22.45 -15.83 48.00
N VAL A 834 22.74 -15.55 46.73
CA VAL A 834 22.70 -14.17 46.20
C VAL A 834 21.32 -13.51 46.31
N LEU A 835 20.25 -14.28 46.10
CA LEU A 835 18.88 -13.77 46.31
C LEU A 835 18.57 -13.47 47.79
N LYS A 836 19.10 -14.28 48.73
CA LYS A 836 18.97 -14.01 50.18
C LYS A 836 19.80 -12.81 50.60
N ASP A 837 21.06 -12.73 50.18
CA ASP A 837 21.96 -11.62 50.49
C ASP A 837 21.37 -10.27 50.03
N HIS A 838 20.72 -10.25 48.86
CA HIS A 838 20.00 -9.07 48.37
C HIS A 838 18.78 -8.72 49.25
N VAL A 839 17.99 -9.70 49.68
CA VAL A 839 16.86 -9.47 50.61
C VAL A 839 17.35 -9.01 51.97
N GLU A 840 18.43 -9.57 52.51
CA GLU A 840 19.01 -9.15 53.79
C GLU A 840 19.60 -7.73 53.70
N GLY A 841 20.27 -7.40 52.59
CA GLY A 841 20.80 -6.06 52.30
C GLY A 841 19.73 -4.98 52.06
N LEU A 842 18.49 -5.34 51.75
CA LEU A 842 17.33 -4.43 51.66
C LEU A 842 16.64 -4.21 53.03
N ASN A 843 16.94 -5.03 54.04
CA ASN A 843 16.29 -5.01 55.36
C ASN A 843 17.21 -4.50 56.50
N GLY A 844 18.45 -4.08 56.19
CA GLY A 844 19.43 -3.52 57.13
C GLY A 844 19.73 -2.04 56.88
#